data_AF-A0A6B3MLP7-F1
#
_entry.id   AF-A0A6B3MLP7-F1
#
_cell.length_a   1.000
_cell.length_b   1.000
_cell.length_c   1.000
_cell.angle_alpha   90.00
_cell.angle_beta   90.00
_cell.angle_gamma   90.00
#
_symmetry.space_group_name_H-M   'P 1'
#
loop_
_entity.id
_entity.type
_entity.pdbx_description
1 polymer ?
#
loop_
_entity_poly.entity_id
_entity_poly.type
_entity_poly.pdbx_seq_one_letter_code
_entity_poly.pdbx_strand_id
1 'polypeptide(L)'
;MSVKASGGSSVAPVQLYQTVPSATIIQAEQQDRFLGNGEINELLDYFRSGEKRLAIADLITKNSDLIVSKAANRIFVGGSPMAFLEKPKEEPALVGAGAAGVPDTKTLGTSTFVESGGGLFSGFRALFSSPTGPTPASFRPIDINRYGPRNMQKSLRDLSWTLRYITYAIVAGDPNILVVNVRGLREVIENACSADATIVAIQGMRAASLDYFKGDQSAQEIVAQYFDITLNEFKAATPSDKLRQRPSIDQQGLQLPQSYFNAAERRPKFVMKPGLSSSEKTEVVKAAYRQIFERDITRAYGLSISYLESLVKNGNISMKEFVRRLGKSELYRKQFFEPFINSRALELAFRHFLGRGPSSREEVQSYFSIVSDGGLPALVDALVDSEEYSDYFAEETVPYLRGYGQEAQECRNWGMQQDLLRYSAPFRKDAQFLNTFAKYEQPLPDQHVYGSGNDSLEIQFGAIFPKETRNPTTTPALFGKDTKRLLIHQGPGINNQNSNPGARGMSPGSLGSKVIRLDQIPSTQDKSIKFAESSTQRVIRACYLQVFGFMPYEGERLTSAEARLENGEITVREFILMLAKSDGFRKRYWTPLYVVKAIEYIHRRLLGRPSYGRSEMNSYYDVAYKKGFYGVVEAIVNTKEYSEAFGEDTVPYERYVTAAGLKMRTGVSGSVTSAMAIMGEEKVPRFVELGMGKDMLTEPEVEFRINQGVSVQREQTKIFKLIDLNDKPALKVLIGAAYRQIFERDLEPYVIRAAFTSLESRLSNGEINLKEFIEALGCSDLYIKEFYTPYPNTKVIELGTKHFLGRAPLTQKEIQTYNAILASEGIRSFIGAMVNGMEYAQAFGEDTVPYRRFPTLPAANFPNTEKLYNQQTKQNSDVVVPSFDPVEPRMDSSKLPLTGKAIADMAAQKWEMATNPSELAKVGRSSNRNQPTLNPKSAKPTRIFRITPNISQVESAVVIDSIYDQVLDLFGEPVPPKYRQQHLDSQLRNGEISVRQFVKALASSNTYSQRFYQAYPPAKVVELLFRHLLGRTPNTHGEVQTYQQLLAGQGLEAAVTAMVDSSEYSRFFGEDLVPYQRVS
;
A
#
# COMPACT_ATOMS: atom_id res chain seq x y z
N MET A 1 -28.08 7.02 -12.74
CA MET A 1 -27.37 6.10 -11.81
C MET A 1 -26.99 4.85 -12.57
N SER A 2 -25.70 4.55 -12.74
CA SER A 2 -25.26 3.28 -13.32
C SER A 2 -25.16 2.23 -12.21
N VAL A 3 -25.84 1.09 -12.38
CA VAL A 3 -25.73 -0.04 -11.44
C VAL A 3 -24.42 -0.76 -11.71
N LYS A 4 -23.48 -0.71 -10.76
CA LYS A 4 -22.10 -1.20 -10.95
C LYS A 4 -21.89 -2.64 -10.45
N ALA A 5 -22.76 -3.11 -9.57
CA ALA A 5 -22.68 -4.43 -8.97
C ALA A 5 -24.07 -5.08 -8.90
N SER A 6 -24.09 -6.40 -8.77
CA SER A 6 -25.32 -7.17 -8.59
C SER A 6 -25.09 -8.28 -7.56
N GLY A 7 -26.09 -8.50 -6.70
CA GLY A 7 -26.13 -9.67 -5.81
C GLY A 7 -26.57 -10.95 -6.52
N GLY A 8 -26.87 -10.88 -7.83
CA GLY A 8 -27.48 -11.94 -8.60
C GLY A 8 -29.02 -11.83 -8.64
N SER A 9 -29.62 -12.40 -9.68
CA SER A 9 -31.08 -12.56 -9.79
C SER A 9 -31.42 -14.04 -9.64
N SER A 10 -31.83 -14.43 -8.44
CA SER A 10 -32.39 -15.77 -8.21
C SER A 10 -33.78 -15.85 -8.83
N VAL A 11 -34.10 -16.97 -9.48
CA VAL A 11 -35.48 -17.27 -9.91
C VAL A 11 -36.31 -17.49 -8.65
N ALA A 12 -37.22 -16.58 -8.36
CA ALA A 12 -38.20 -16.69 -7.28
C ALA A 12 -39.60 -16.68 -7.90
N PRO A 13 -40.27 -17.84 -8.00
CA PRO A 13 -41.62 -17.89 -8.54
C PRO A 13 -42.57 -17.15 -7.59
N VAL A 14 -43.48 -16.36 -8.17
CA VAL A 14 -44.54 -15.70 -7.42
C VAL A 14 -45.52 -16.75 -6.92
N GLN A 15 -45.84 -16.71 -5.62
CA GLN A 15 -46.86 -17.57 -5.03
C GLN A 15 -48.24 -16.99 -5.35
N LEU A 16 -49.00 -17.69 -6.20
CA LEU A 16 -50.27 -17.19 -6.74
C LEU A 16 -51.47 -17.62 -5.90
N TYR A 17 -51.56 -18.91 -5.59
CA TYR A 17 -52.64 -19.52 -4.81
C TYR A 17 -52.19 -20.87 -4.25
N GLN A 18 -53.01 -21.45 -3.38
CA GLN A 18 -52.78 -22.76 -2.76
C GLN A 18 -53.81 -23.76 -3.27
N THR A 19 -53.41 -25.02 -3.34
CA THR A 19 -54.28 -26.18 -3.57
C THR A 19 -54.21 -27.08 -2.35
N VAL A 20 -55.26 -27.89 -2.11
CA VAL A 20 -55.26 -28.84 -0.98
C VAL A 20 -54.02 -29.75 -1.01
N PRO A 21 -53.60 -30.36 -2.14
CA PRO A 21 -52.39 -31.17 -2.14
C PRO A 21 -51.12 -30.37 -1.85
N SER A 22 -50.99 -29.15 -2.39
CA SER A 22 -49.81 -28.33 -2.12
C SER A 22 -49.71 -27.95 -0.64
N ALA A 23 -50.82 -27.53 -0.03
CA ALA A 23 -50.84 -27.06 1.36
C ALA A 23 -50.52 -28.18 2.36
N THR A 24 -51.09 -29.38 2.16
CA THR A 24 -50.84 -30.53 3.05
C THR A 24 -49.41 -31.06 2.94
N ILE A 25 -48.88 -31.18 1.72
CA ILE A 25 -47.49 -31.63 1.49
C ILE A 25 -46.49 -30.62 2.07
N ILE A 26 -46.73 -29.33 1.82
CA ILE A 26 -45.88 -28.25 2.33
C ILE A 26 -45.85 -28.25 3.86
N GLN A 27 -46.99 -28.47 4.52
CA GLN A 27 -47.05 -28.50 5.99
C GLN A 27 -46.17 -29.62 6.58
N ALA A 28 -46.14 -30.80 5.96
CA ALA A 28 -45.27 -31.89 6.36
C ALA A 28 -43.79 -31.60 6.05
N GLU A 29 -43.51 -31.02 4.87
CA GLU A 29 -42.16 -30.64 4.41
C GLU A 29 -41.52 -29.60 5.33
N GLN A 30 -42.23 -28.53 5.68
CA GLN A 30 -41.77 -27.49 6.60
C GLN A 30 -41.46 -28.02 8.01
N GLN A 31 -41.91 -29.23 8.34
CA GLN A 31 -41.71 -29.89 9.61
C GLN A 31 -40.66 -31.02 9.56
N ASP A 32 -40.05 -31.28 8.39
CA ASP A 32 -39.18 -32.43 8.10
C ASP A 32 -39.82 -33.79 8.50
N ARG A 33 -41.15 -33.84 8.49
CA ARG A 33 -41.94 -35.04 8.81
C ARG A 33 -42.31 -35.77 7.53
N PHE A 34 -42.48 -37.08 7.65
CA PHE A 34 -43.26 -37.81 6.66
C PHE A 34 -44.75 -37.55 6.91
N LEU A 35 -45.53 -37.58 5.84
CA LEU A 35 -46.98 -37.39 5.89
C LEU A 35 -47.60 -38.37 6.89
N GLY A 36 -48.39 -37.83 7.82
CA GLY A 36 -49.14 -38.63 8.78
C GLY A 36 -50.41 -39.23 8.17
N ASN A 37 -51.01 -40.22 8.85
CA ASN A 37 -52.25 -40.85 8.37
C ASN A 37 -53.40 -39.85 8.15
N GLY A 38 -53.50 -38.80 8.97
CA GLY A 38 -54.50 -37.75 8.80
C GLY A 38 -54.32 -36.95 7.50
N GLU A 39 -53.10 -36.48 7.23
CA GLU A 39 -52.74 -35.73 6.02
C GLU A 39 -52.89 -36.60 4.76
N ILE A 40 -52.56 -37.90 4.85
CA ILE A 40 -52.78 -38.88 3.77
C ILE A 40 -54.28 -39.07 3.51
N ASN A 41 -55.10 -39.17 4.55
CA ASN A 41 -56.55 -39.31 4.41
C ASN A 41 -57.15 -38.06 3.75
N GLU A 42 -56.70 -36.86 4.11
CA GLU A 42 -57.12 -35.61 3.46
C GLU A 42 -56.78 -35.59 1.96
N LEU A 43 -55.59 -36.04 1.59
CA LEU A 43 -55.19 -36.20 0.19
C LEU A 43 -56.07 -37.24 -0.53
N LEU A 44 -56.34 -38.39 0.11
CA LEU A 44 -57.20 -39.43 -0.45
C LEU A 44 -58.62 -38.91 -0.71
N ASP A 45 -59.19 -38.15 0.23
CA ASP A 45 -60.52 -37.57 0.10
C ASP A 45 -60.57 -36.51 -1.01
N TYR A 46 -59.51 -35.70 -1.14
CA TYR A 46 -59.33 -34.80 -2.27
C TYR A 46 -59.32 -35.57 -3.61
N PHE A 47 -58.50 -36.60 -3.76
CA PHE A 47 -58.41 -37.32 -5.05
C PHE A 47 -59.67 -38.12 -5.37
N ARG A 48 -60.33 -38.72 -4.37
CA ARG A 48 -61.62 -39.41 -4.55
C ARG A 48 -62.74 -38.48 -5.04
N SER A 49 -62.76 -37.24 -4.57
CA SER A 49 -63.74 -36.22 -5.01
C SER A 49 -63.37 -35.54 -6.35
N GLY A 50 -62.23 -35.88 -6.96
CA GLY A 50 -61.70 -35.20 -8.14
C GLY A 50 -62.60 -35.30 -9.38
N GLU A 51 -63.16 -36.47 -9.68
CA GLU A 51 -64.03 -36.68 -10.84
C GLU A 51 -65.28 -35.79 -10.78
N LYS A 52 -65.90 -35.69 -9.59
CA LYS A 52 -67.05 -34.79 -9.37
C LYS A 52 -66.68 -33.33 -9.61
N ARG A 53 -65.53 -32.88 -9.10
CA ARG A 53 -65.07 -31.49 -9.24
C ARG A 53 -64.76 -31.14 -10.70
N LEU A 54 -64.22 -32.09 -11.47
CA LEU A 54 -64.02 -31.94 -12.91
C LEU A 54 -65.35 -31.91 -13.68
N ALA A 55 -66.31 -32.76 -13.33
CA ALA A 55 -67.64 -32.76 -13.94
C ALA A 55 -68.39 -31.43 -13.69
N ILE A 56 -68.30 -30.88 -12.47
CA ILE A 56 -68.84 -29.56 -12.13
C ILE A 56 -68.20 -28.47 -12.99
N ALA A 57 -66.86 -28.46 -13.06
CA ALA A 57 -66.12 -27.46 -13.82
C ALA A 57 -66.42 -27.54 -15.33
N ASP A 58 -66.50 -28.75 -15.90
CA ASP A 58 -66.85 -28.97 -17.31
C ASP A 58 -68.26 -28.45 -17.63
N LEU A 59 -69.24 -28.77 -16.78
CA LEU A 59 -70.63 -28.35 -16.98
C LEU A 59 -70.80 -26.82 -16.89
N ILE A 60 -70.13 -26.17 -15.93
CA ILE A 60 -70.12 -24.70 -15.82
C ILE A 60 -69.42 -24.07 -17.02
N THR A 61 -68.31 -24.65 -17.47
CA THR A 61 -67.52 -24.13 -18.60
C THR A 61 -68.30 -24.21 -19.91
N LYS A 62 -68.96 -25.36 -20.18
CA LYS A 62 -69.83 -25.57 -21.35
C LYS A 62 -70.99 -24.57 -21.41
N ASN A 63 -71.55 -24.20 -20.26
CA ASN A 63 -72.69 -23.29 -20.17
C ASN A 63 -72.30 -21.85 -19.78
N SER A 64 -71.01 -21.49 -19.85
CA SER A 64 -70.50 -20.21 -19.35
C SER A 64 -71.15 -18.99 -20.01
N ASP A 65 -71.32 -19.00 -21.34
CA ASP A 65 -71.99 -17.92 -22.09
C ASP A 65 -73.45 -17.71 -21.61
N LEU A 66 -74.17 -18.78 -21.30
CA LEU A 66 -75.55 -18.74 -20.80
C LEU A 66 -75.63 -18.23 -19.35
N ILE A 67 -74.66 -18.63 -18.51
CA ILE A 67 -74.59 -18.18 -17.11
C ILE A 67 -74.26 -16.68 -17.05
N VAL A 68 -73.26 -16.23 -17.81
CA VAL A 68 -72.85 -14.83 -17.85
C VAL A 68 -73.94 -13.96 -18.48
N SER A 69 -74.63 -14.42 -19.54
CA SER A 69 -75.74 -13.68 -20.14
C SER A 69 -76.94 -13.49 -19.20
N LYS A 70 -77.35 -14.53 -18.45
CA LYS A 70 -78.40 -14.41 -17.43
C LYS A 70 -78.04 -13.40 -16.34
N ALA A 71 -76.78 -13.39 -15.88
CA ALA A 71 -76.31 -12.43 -14.90
C ALA A 71 -76.21 -11.01 -15.45
N ALA A 72 -75.69 -10.83 -16.67
CA ALA A 72 -75.55 -9.54 -17.32
C ALA A 72 -76.91 -8.88 -17.60
N ASN A 73 -77.90 -9.65 -18.05
CA ASN A 73 -79.27 -9.14 -18.29
C ASN A 73 -79.97 -8.67 -17.01
N ARG A 74 -79.51 -9.12 -15.82
CA ARG A 74 -80.04 -8.66 -14.53
C ARG A 74 -79.53 -7.28 -14.13
N ILE A 75 -78.37 -6.86 -14.64
CA ILE A 75 -77.70 -5.63 -14.23
C ILE A 75 -77.59 -4.57 -15.33
N PHE A 76 -77.74 -4.94 -16.60
CA PHE A 76 -77.70 -4.03 -17.74
C PHE A 76 -79.06 -3.91 -18.42
N VAL A 77 -79.40 -2.69 -18.85
CA VAL A 77 -80.62 -2.36 -19.61
C VAL A 77 -80.28 -1.53 -20.86
N GLY A 78 -81.14 -1.56 -21.87
CA GLY A 78 -81.00 -0.72 -23.07
C GLY A 78 -80.24 -1.34 -24.25
N GLY A 79 -80.06 -2.67 -24.30
CA GLY A 79 -79.39 -3.39 -25.40
C GLY A 79 -79.02 -4.82 -25.03
N SER A 80 -78.36 -5.56 -25.95
CA SER A 80 -77.84 -6.92 -25.68
C SER A 80 -76.42 -6.84 -25.10
N PRO A 81 -76.18 -7.20 -23.83
CA PRO A 81 -74.85 -7.13 -23.23
C PRO A 81 -73.85 -8.05 -23.91
N MET A 82 -74.26 -9.26 -24.33
CA MET A 82 -73.36 -10.26 -24.92
C MET A 82 -72.62 -9.82 -26.18
N ALA A 83 -73.09 -8.78 -26.88
CA ALA A 83 -72.40 -8.21 -28.03
C ALA A 83 -70.99 -7.68 -27.68
N PHE A 84 -70.72 -7.40 -26.39
CA PHE A 84 -69.45 -6.86 -25.90
C PHE A 84 -68.54 -7.91 -25.22
N LEU A 85 -68.91 -9.20 -25.24
CA LEU A 85 -68.07 -10.26 -24.67
C LEU A 85 -66.91 -10.59 -25.62
N GLU A 86 -65.69 -10.23 -25.23
CA GLU A 86 -64.48 -10.65 -25.95
C GLU A 86 -64.14 -12.10 -25.58
N LYS A 87 -64.23 -13.01 -26.56
CA LYS A 87 -63.74 -14.38 -26.38
C LYS A 87 -62.20 -14.37 -26.35
N PRO A 88 -61.56 -15.12 -25.43
CA PRO A 88 -60.11 -15.21 -25.41
C PRO A 88 -59.61 -15.75 -26.76
N LYS A 89 -58.57 -15.12 -27.33
CA LYS A 89 -57.89 -15.67 -28.51
C LYS A 89 -57.26 -17.00 -28.10
N GLU A 90 -57.69 -18.09 -28.71
CA GLU A 90 -57.00 -19.37 -28.60
C GLU A 90 -55.65 -19.22 -29.29
N GLU A 91 -54.55 -19.21 -28.52
CA GLU A 91 -53.23 -19.42 -29.11
C GLU A 91 -53.16 -20.90 -29.54
N PRO A 92 -52.74 -21.20 -30.78
CA PRO A 92 -52.60 -22.58 -31.22
C PRO A 92 -51.57 -23.26 -30.32
N ALA A 93 -51.98 -24.32 -29.62
CA ALA A 93 -51.09 -25.15 -28.82
C ALA A 93 -49.96 -25.67 -29.72
N LEU A 94 -48.75 -25.15 -29.53
CA LEU A 94 -47.56 -25.67 -30.17
C LEU A 94 -47.23 -27.02 -29.52
N VAL A 95 -47.76 -28.10 -30.09
CA VAL A 95 -47.32 -29.46 -29.75
C VAL A 95 -45.88 -29.58 -30.22
N GLY A 96 -44.95 -29.65 -29.27
CA GLY A 96 -43.54 -29.88 -29.54
C GLY A 96 -43.33 -31.21 -30.25
N ALA A 97 -42.68 -31.15 -31.42
CA ALA A 97 -42.21 -32.32 -32.14
C ALA A 97 -41.18 -33.08 -31.28
N GLY A 98 -41.57 -34.20 -30.68
CA GLY A 98 -40.63 -34.98 -29.85
C GLY A 98 -41.24 -36.03 -28.93
N ALA A 99 -42.30 -36.73 -29.34
CA ALA A 99 -42.70 -37.98 -28.68
C ALA A 99 -43.45 -38.86 -29.68
N ALA A 100 -42.74 -39.81 -30.27
CA ALA A 100 -43.37 -40.88 -31.02
C ALA A 100 -44.00 -41.88 -30.03
N GLY A 101 -45.30 -42.13 -30.19
CA GLY A 101 -45.95 -43.36 -29.73
C GLY A 101 -46.63 -43.32 -28.37
N VAL A 102 -47.78 -42.66 -28.26
CA VAL A 102 -48.89 -43.03 -27.36
C VAL A 102 -50.20 -42.70 -28.10
N PRO A 103 -51.18 -43.63 -28.20
CA PRO A 103 -52.38 -43.39 -28.99
C PRO A 103 -53.26 -42.31 -28.34
N ASP A 104 -53.72 -41.38 -29.18
CA ASP A 104 -54.65 -40.31 -28.89
C ASP A 104 -55.84 -40.79 -28.04
N THR A 105 -55.84 -40.39 -26.77
CA THR A 105 -57.00 -40.50 -25.90
C THR A 105 -57.70 -39.14 -25.85
N LYS A 106 -58.77 -39.06 -26.65
CA LYS A 106 -59.91 -38.13 -26.54
C LYS A 106 -59.57 -36.64 -26.62
N THR A 107 -59.50 -36.16 -27.86
CA THR A 107 -60.01 -34.83 -28.20
C THR A 107 -61.46 -34.72 -27.73
N LEU A 108 -61.69 -33.95 -26.66
CA LEU A 108 -63.02 -33.52 -26.22
C LEU A 108 -63.60 -32.62 -27.29
N GLY A 109 -64.33 -33.22 -28.22
CA GLY A 109 -65.06 -32.53 -29.26
C GLY A 109 -66.07 -31.55 -28.66
N THR A 110 -65.86 -30.26 -28.89
CA THR A 110 -66.94 -29.26 -28.92
C THR A 110 -67.74 -29.48 -30.20
N SER A 111 -68.55 -30.55 -30.22
CA SER A 111 -69.66 -30.64 -31.15
C SER A 111 -70.71 -29.63 -30.70
N THR A 112 -70.86 -28.57 -31.49
CA THR A 112 -72.06 -27.75 -31.49
C THR A 112 -73.25 -28.62 -31.87
N PHE A 113 -73.94 -29.18 -30.88
CA PHE A 113 -75.32 -29.59 -31.04
C PHE A 113 -76.16 -28.31 -31.13
N VAL A 114 -76.39 -27.85 -32.35
CA VAL A 114 -77.63 -27.14 -32.67
C VAL A 114 -78.70 -28.21 -32.71
N GLU A 115 -79.29 -28.53 -31.56
CA GLU A 115 -80.57 -29.24 -31.56
C GLU A 115 -81.68 -28.19 -31.65
N SER A 116 -82.25 -28.09 -32.86
CA SER A 116 -83.51 -27.42 -33.12
C SER A 116 -84.62 -28.13 -32.34
N GLY A 117 -85.09 -27.52 -31.26
CA GLY A 117 -86.17 -28.11 -30.46
C GLY A 117 -86.75 -27.12 -29.45
N GLY A 118 -87.75 -26.33 -29.86
CA GLY A 118 -88.73 -25.78 -28.93
C GLY A 118 -88.73 -24.25 -28.73
N GLY A 119 -89.46 -23.56 -29.59
CA GLY A 119 -90.52 -22.64 -29.16
C GLY A 119 -90.14 -21.24 -28.65
N LEU A 120 -90.55 -20.26 -29.45
CA LEU A 120 -90.67 -18.80 -29.22
C LEU A 120 -91.23 -18.37 -27.84
N PHE A 121 -91.79 -19.30 -27.05
CA PHE A 121 -92.40 -19.07 -25.74
C PHE A 121 -91.43 -19.16 -24.54
N SER A 122 -90.21 -19.68 -24.71
CA SER A 122 -89.19 -19.68 -23.65
C SER A 122 -88.65 -18.26 -23.34
N GLY A 123 -88.54 -17.41 -24.37
CA GLY A 123 -88.07 -16.03 -24.24
C GLY A 123 -88.97 -15.13 -23.40
N PHE A 124 -90.28 -15.40 -23.36
CA PHE A 124 -91.24 -14.68 -22.51
C PHE A 124 -91.21 -15.12 -21.05
N ARG A 125 -90.77 -16.36 -20.75
CA ARG A 125 -90.65 -16.84 -19.35
C ARG A 125 -89.44 -16.24 -18.64
N ALA A 126 -88.40 -15.84 -19.38
CA ALA A 126 -87.22 -15.16 -18.83
C ALA A 126 -87.49 -13.73 -18.34
N LEU A 127 -88.58 -13.10 -18.80
CA LEU A 127 -89.02 -11.77 -18.36
C LEU A 127 -89.89 -11.81 -17.09
N PHE A 128 -90.41 -12.99 -16.71
CA PHE A 128 -91.36 -13.16 -15.59
C PHE A 128 -90.95 -14.22 -14.55
N SER A 129 -89.73 -14.76 -14.59
CA SER A 129 -89.22 -15.56 -13.47
C SER A 129 -88.86 -14.63 -12.30
N SER A 130 -89.57 -14.78 -11.18
CA SER A 130 -89.37 -14.04 -9.92
C SER A 130 -87.88 -13.90 -9.54
N PRO A 131 -87.47 -12.77 -8.92
CA PRO A 131 -86.08 -12.50 -8.59
C PRO A 131 -85.58 -13.48 -7.54
N THR A 132 -84.86 -14.52 -7.95
CA THR A 132 -84.25 -15.52 -7.07
C THR A 132 -82.93 -14.98 -6.50
N GLY A 133 -83.03 -13.92 -5.68
CA GLY A 133 -81.93 -13.44 -4.84
C GLY A 133 -82.17 -12.02 -4.32
N PRO A 134 -81.81 -11.71 -3.06
CA PRO A 134 -82.06 -10.41 -2.44
C PRO A 134 -81.24 -9.31 -3.12
N THR A 135 -81.92 -8.33 -3.73
CA THR A 135 -81.29 -7.13 -4.31
C THR A 135 -81.05 -6.07 -3.21
N PRO A 136 -79.85 -5.47 -3.12
CA PRO A 136 -79.61 -4.34 -2.23
C PRO A 136 -80.57 -3.16 -2.53
N ALA A 137 -81.02 -2.45 -1.50
CA ALA A 137 -81.98 -1.34 -1.64
C ALA A 137 -81.45 -0.16 -2.49
N SER A 138 -80.12 -0.04 -2.63
CA SER A 138 -79.40 0.97 -3.41
C SER A 138 -79.17 0.60 -4.87
N PHE A 139 -79.55 -0.61 -5.30
CA PHE A 139 -79.27 -1.11 -6.65
C PHE A 139 -80.04 -0.33 -7.73
N ARG A 140 -79.32 0.07 -8.79
CA ARG A 140 -79.89 0.62 -10.03
C ARG A 140 -79.29 -0.11 -11.23
N PRO A 141 -80.10 -0.52 -12.23
CA PRO A 141 -79.58 -1.13 -13.44
C PRO A 141 -78.78 -0.12 -14.27
N ILE A 142 -77.73 -0.61 -14.93
CA ILE A 142 -76.79 0.20 -15.72
C ILE A 142 -77.29 0.29 -17.17
N ASP A 143 -77.45 1.50 -17.69
CA ASP A 143 -77.80 1.71 -19.10
C ASP A 143 -76.55 1.55 -20.00
N ILE A 144 -76.62 0.63 -20.96
CA ILE A 144 -75.53 0.30 -21.89
C ILE A 144 -75.07 1.54 -22.69
N ASN A 145 -76.00 2.38 -23.13
CA ASN A 145 -75.68 3.55 -23.95
C ASN A 145 -74.89 4.60 -23.17
N ARG A 146 -75.21 4.76 -21.87
CA ARG A 146 -74.52 5.69 -20.98
C ARG A 146 -73.19 5.12 -20.46
N TYR A 147 -73.09 3.81 -20.33
CA TYR A 147 -71.91 3.13 -19.79
C TYR A 147 -70.73 3.07 -20.78
N GLY A 148 -71.04 2.96 -22.07
CA GLY A 148 -70.08 2.94 -23.16
C GLY A 148 -69.42 1.57 -23.40
N PRO A 149 -68.92 1.30 -24.62
CA PRO A 149 -68.51 -0.04 -25.06
C PRO A 149 -67.29 -0.57 -24.28
N ARG A 150 -66.30 0.27 -23.99
CA ARG A 150 -65.07 -0.14 -23.28
C ARG A 150 -65.34 -0.59 -21.84
N ASN A 151 -66.22 0.11 -21.12
CA ASN A 151 -66.58 -0.28 -19.75
C ASN A 151 -67.46 -1.53 -19.77
N MET A 152 -68.34 -1.64 -20.77
CA MET A 152 -69.17 -2.82 -20.98
C MET A 152 -68.32 -4.08 -21.22
N GLN A 153 -67.29 -4.00 -22.07
CA GLN A 153 -66.33 -5.08 -22.28
C GLN A 153 -65.63 -5.49 -20.97
N LYS A 154 -65.17 -4.52 -20.16
CA LYS A 154 -64.54 -4.80 -18.85
C LYS A 154 -65.49 -5.55 -17.92
N SER A 155 -66.73 -5.09 -17.78
CA SER A 155 -67.70 -5.73 -16.88
C SER A 155 -68.02 -7.16 -17.30
N LEU A 156 -68.17 -7.45 -18.60
CA LEU A 156 -68.41 -8.83 -19.07
C LEU A 156 -67.18 -9.72 -18.93
N ARG A 157 -65.99 -9.16 -19.19
CA ARG A 157 -64.73 -9.84 -18.92
C ARG A 157 -64.62 -10.20 -17.44
N ASP A 158 -64.96 -9.28 -16.54
CA ASP A 158 -64.86 -9.50 -15.09
C ASP A 158 -65.87 -10.55 -14.60
N LEU A 159 -67.10 -10.58 -15.15
CA LEU A 159 -68.05 -11.66 -14.90
C LEU A 159 -67.54 -13.02 -15.40
N SER A 160 -67.00 -13.06 -16.62
CA SER A 160 -66.37 -14.26 -17.19
C SER A 160 -65.18 -14.74 -16.36
N TRP A 161 -64.31 -13.82 -15.92
CA TRP A 161 -63.17 -14.12 -15.05
C TRP A 161 -63.59 -14.63 -13.69
N THR A 162 -64.63 -14.05 -13.10
CA THR A 162 -65.19 -14.51 -11.82
C THR A 162 -65.65 -15.96 -11.94
N LEU A 163 -66.40 -16.29 -13.00
CA LEU A 163 -66.87 -17.65 -13.24
C LEU A 163 -65.70 -18.62 -13.47
N ARG A 164 -64.66 -18.18 -14.20
CA ARG A 164 -63.45 -18.96 -14.46
C ARG A 164 -62.62 -19.21 -13.20
N TYR A 165 -62.46 -18.23 -12.33
CA TYR A 165 -61.76 -18.43 -11.06
C TYR A 165 -62.55 -19.33 -10.11
N ILE A 166 -63.88 -19.30 -10.15
CA ILE A 166 -64.72 -20.24 -9.40
C ILE A 166 -64.49 -21.66 -9.88
N THR A 167 -64.48 -21.92 -11.19
CA THR A 167 -64.19 -23.27 -11.70
C THR A 167 -62.76 -23.71 -11.35
N TYR A 168 -61.78 -22.81 -11.40
CA TYR A 168 -60.41 -23.12 -10.97
C TYR A 168 -60.32 -23.44 -9.48
N ALA A 169 -61.02 -22.69 -8.62
CA ALA A 169 -61.07 -22.94 -7.18
C ALA A 169 -61.69 -24.31 -6.86
N ILE A 170 -62.79 -24.67 -7.54
CA ILE A 170 -63.44 -25.99 -7.39
C ILE A 170 -62.46 -27.11 -7.75
N VAL A 171 -61.77 -26.98 -8.89
CA VAL A 171 -60.78 -27.99 -9.32
C VAL A 171 -59.58 -28.04 -8.35
N ALA A 172 -59.08 -26.90 -7.88
CA ALA A 172 -58.00 -26.79 -6.91
C ALA A 172 -58.38 -27.30 -5.50
N GLY A 173 -59.68 -27.34 -5.19
CA GLY A 173 -60.26 -27.77 -3.91
C GLY A 173 -60.06 -26.79 -2.75
N ASP A 174 -59.46 -25.63 -3.00
CA ASP A 174 -59.21 -24.57 -2.01
C ASP A 174 -59.70 -23.22 -2.57
N PRO A 175 -60.48 -22.43 -1.82
CA PRO A 175 -60.95 -21.11 -2.24
C PRO A 175 -59.86 -20.02 -2.25
N ASN A 176 -58.60 -20.31 -1.93
CA ASN A 176 -57.54 -19.30 -1.82
C ASN A 176 -57.41 -18.38 -3.04
N ILE A 177 -57.56 -18.91 -4.27
CA ILE A 177 -57.54 -18.10 -5.50
C ILE A 177 -58.65 -17.04 -5.52
N LEU A 178 -59.81 -17.33 -4.93
CA LEU A 178 -60.93 -16.40 -4.82
C LEU A 178 -60.66 -15.38 -3.72
N VAL A 179 -60.21 -15.84 -2.55
CA VAL A 179 -59.92 -14.98 -1.39
C VAL A 179 -58.89 -13.91 -1.75
N VAL A 180 -57.78 -14.29 -2.38
CA VAL A 180 -56.69 -13.36 -2.71
C VAL A 180 -57.09 -12.33 -3.76
N ASN A 181 -57.84 -12.74 -4.79
CA ASN A 181 -58.12 -11.89 -5.95
C ASN A 181 -59.41 -11.07 -5.82
N VAL A 182 -60.36 -11.52 -5.00
CA VAL A 182 -61.66 -10.84 -4.81
C VAL A 182 -61.60 -9.87 -3.63
N ARG A 183 -60.79 -10.15 -2.60
CA ARG A 183 -60.66 -9.27 -1.44
C ARG A 183 -60.15 -7.89 -1.84
N GLY A 184 -60.86 -6.84 -1.44
CA GLY A 184 -60.53 -5.45 -1.74
C GLY A 184 -60.82 -4.99 -3.18
N LEU A 185 -61.27 -5.90 -4.04
CA LEU A 185 -61.69 -5.57 -5.40
C LEU A 185 -62.87 -4.60 -5.41
N ARG A 186 -63.73 -4.65 -4.39
CA ARG A 186 -64.89 -3.77 -4.24
C ARG A 186 -64.53 -2.29 -4.32
N GLU A 187 -63.58 -1.83 -3.51
CA GLU A 187 -63.16 -0.43 -3.47
C GLU A 187 -62.50 0.02 -4.79
N VAL A 188 -61.78 -0.90 -5.45
CA VAL A 188 -61.20 -0.66 -6.78
C VAL A 188 -62.29 -0.48 -7.83
N ILE A 189 -63.35 -1.29 -7.77
CA ILE A 189 -64.48 -1.24 -8.71
C ILE A 189 -65.42 -0.06 -8.43
N GLU A 190 -65.64 0.34 -7.18
CA GLU A 190 -66.55 1.45 -6.80
C GLU A 190 -66.20 2.77 -7.50
N ASN A 191 -64.93 2.97 -7.88
CA ASN A 191 -64.48 4.14 -8.64
C ASN A 191 -65.00 4.18 -10.10
N ALA A 192 -65.38 3.03 -10.68
CA ALA A 192 -65.74 2.89 -12.10
C ALA A 192 -67.11 2.23 -12.33
N CYS A 193 -67.64 1.49 -11.37
CA CYS A 193 -68.91 0.77 -11.47
C CYS A 193 -69.59 0.66 -10.09
N SER A 194 -70.89 0.43 -10.06
CA SER A 194 -71.62 0.19 -8.82
C SER A 194 -71.26 -1.18 -8.23
N ALA A 195 -70.73 -1.22 -7.00
CA ALA A 195 -70.47 -2.47 -6.27
C ALA A 195 -71.74 -3.31 -6.06
N ASP A 196 -72.90 -2.66 -5.85
CA ASP A 196 -74.18 -3.35 -5.71
C ASP A 196 -74.56 -4.10 -6.98
N ALA A 197 -74.26 -3.54 -8.16
CA ALA A 197 -74.46 -4.23 -9.43
C ALA A 197 -73.58 -5.49 -9.53
N THR A 198 -72.32 -5.43 -9.10
CA THR A 198 -71.45 -6.61 -9.07
C THR A 198 -71.97 -7.69 -8.11
N ILE A 199 -72.48 -7.33 -6.93
CA ILE A 199 -73.09 -8.29 -5.98
C ILE A 199 -74.30 -8.99 -6.62
N VAL A 200 -75.20 -8.22 -7.24
CA VAL A 200 -76.39 -8.76 -7.91
C VAL A 200 -76.00 -9.65 -9.08
N ALA A 201 -74.94 -9.30 -9.82
CA ALA A 201 -74.45 -10.12 -10.93
C ALA A 201 -73.85 -11.45 -10.45
N ILE A 202 -73.05 -11.46 -9.38
CA ILE A 202 -72.50 -12.70 -8.81
C ILE A 202 -73.62 -13.58 -8.23
N GLN A 203 -74.62 -12.99 -7.56
CA GLN A 203 -75.82 -13.73 -7.12
C GLN A 203 -76.62 -14.30 -8.31
N GLY A 204 -76.70 -13.55 -9.42
CA GLY A 204 -77.30 -14.02 -10.66
C GLY A 204 -76.55 -15.21 -11.27
N MET A 205 -75.21 -15.15 -11.31
CA MET A 205 -74.37 -16.27 -11.74
C MET A 205 -74.54 -17.49 -10.83
N ARG A 206 -74.56 -17.30 -9.51
CA ARG A 206 -74.81 -18.37 -8.52
C ARG A 206 -76.13 -19.08 -8.79
N ALA A 207 -77.22 -18.34 -8.91
CA ALA A 207 -78.54 -18.92 -9.16
C ALA A 207 -78.59 -19.68 -10.51
N ALA A 208 -78.01 -19.07 -11.56
CA ALA A 208 -77.94 -19.68 -12.89
C ALA A 208 -77.07 -20.96 -12.90
N SER A 209 -75.96 -20.98 -12.16
CA SER A 209 -75.11 -22.17 -12.05
C SER A 209 -75.80 -23.30 -11.27
N LEU A 210 -76.48 -23.00 -10.15
CA LEU A 210 -77.17 -24.00 -9.33
C LEU A 210 -78.33 -24.69 -10.06
N ASP A 211 -78.98 -23.98 -11.00
CA ASP A 211 -80.06 -24.53 -11.82
C ASP A 211 -79.64 -25.74 -12.65
N TYR A 212 -78.37 -25.81 -13.06
CA TYR A 212 -77.85 -26.90 -13.87
C TYR A 212 -77.55 -28.17 -13.06
N PHE A 213 -77.53 -28.09 -11.73
CA PHE A 213 -77.18 -29.21 -10.84
C PHE A 213 -78.37 -29.76 -10.03
N LYS A 214 -79.62 -29.50 -10.45
CA LYS A 214 -80.85 -29.94 -9.73
C LYS A 214 -80.93 -31.45 -9.44
N GLY A 215 -80.20 -32.28 -10.19
CA GLY A 215 -80.12 -33.73 -10.00
C GLY A 215 -78.98 -34.22 -9.10
N ASP A 216 -78.04 -33.36 -8.70
CA ASP A 216 -76.91 -33.72 -7.83
C ASP A 216 -76.75 -32.69 -6.70
N GLN A 217 -77.30 -33.03 -5.54
CA GLN A 217 -77.27 -32.18 -4.35
C GLN A 217 -75.83 -31.92 -3.85
N SER A 218 -74.93 -32.90 -3.97
CA SER A 218 -73.54 -32.74 -3.55
C SER A 218 -72.79 -31.73 -4.42
N ALA A 219 -73.05 -31.72 -5.73
CA ALA A 219 -72.50 -30.73 -6.64
C ALA A 219 -73.06 -29.33 -6.38
N GLN A 220 -74.36 -29.21 -6.08
CA GLN A 220 -74.98 -27.93 -5.72
C GLN A 220 -74.35 -27.31 -4.47
N GLU A 221 -74.11 -28.11 -3.43
CA GLU A 221 -73.51 -27.64 -2.19
C GLU A 221 -72.09 -27.11 -2.41
N ILE A 222 -71.26 -27.83 -3.17
CA ILE A 222 -69.91 -27.40 -3.53
C ILE A 222 -69.96 -26.06 -4.29
N VAL A 223 -70.76 -25.98 -5.34
CA VAL A 223 -70.88 -24.76 -6.15
C VAL A 223 -71.39 -23.59 -5.31
N ALA A 224 -72.44 -23.80 -4.50
CA ALA A 224 -72.98 -22.78 -3.60
C ALA A 224 -71.91 -22.25 -2.64
N GLN A 225 -71.13 -23.14 -2.02
CA GLN A 225 -70.08 -22.78 -1.08
C GLN A 225 -69.03 -21.83 -1.72
N TYR A 226 -68.52 -22.15 -2.91
CA TYR A 226 -67.53 -21.30 -3.58
C TYR A 226 -68.11 -19.94 -4.00
N PHE A 227 -69.36 -19.90 -4.50
CA PHE A 227 -70.04 -18.64 -4.78
C PHE A 227 -70.29 -17.81 -3.52
N ASP A 228 -70.66 -18.44 -2.41
CA ASP A 228 -70.89 -17.76 -1.14
C ASP A 228 -69.58 -17.17 -0.58
N ILE A 229 -68.46 -17.88 -0.71
CA ILE A 229 -67.14 -17.35 -0.37
C ILE A 229 -66.80 -16.11 -1.23
N THR A 230 -66.99 -16.16 -2.56
CA THR A 230 -66.72 -14.99 -3.42
C THR A 230 -67.58 -13.78 -3.05
N LEU A 231 -68.86 -13.98 -2.74
CA LEU A 231 -69.75 -12.92 -2.30
C LEU A 231 -69.33 -12.32 -0.96
N ASN A 232 -68.92 -13.17 -0.02
CA ASN A 232 -68.47 -12.73 1.31
C ASN A 232 -67.16 -11.93 1.21
N GLU A 233 -66.19 -12.42 0.45
CA GLU A 233 -64.90 -11.74 0.27
C GLU A 233 -65.02 -10.44 -0.52
N PHE A 234 -65.94 -10.36 -1.50
CA PHE A 234 -66.21 -9.12 -2.23
C PHE A 234 -66.88 -8.06 -1.33
N LYS A 235 -67.78 -8.47 -0.44
CA LYS A 235 -68.45 -7.55 0.48
C LYS A 235 -67.52 -7.00 1.56
N ALA A 236 -66.51 -7.78 1.93
CA ALA A 236 -65.60 -7.46 3.00
C ALA A 236 -64.64 -6.32 2.61
N ALA A 237 -64.25 -5.52 3.61
CA ALA A 237 -63.37 -4.37 3.41
C ALA A 237 -61.96 -4.78 2.95
N THR A 238 -61.29 -3.87 2.22
CA THR A 238 -59.88 -4.06 1.84
C THR A 238 -59.02 -4.17 3.10
N PRO A 239 -58.20 -5.22 3.24
CA PRO A 239 -57.29 -5.34 4.37
C PRO A 239 -56.20 -4.26 4.30
N SER A 240 -55.80 -3.75 5.46
CA SER A 240 -54.69 -2.79 5.56
C SER A 240 -53.36 -3.41 5.12
N ASP A 241 -52.52 -2.61 4.49
CA ASP A 241 -51.17 -3.02 4.11
C ASP A 241 -50.32 -3.38 5.32
N LYS A 242 -49.48 -4.41 5.18
CA LYS A 242 -48.46 -4.74 6.17
C LYS A 242 -47.30 -3.77 6.05
N LEU A 243 -47.15 -2.92 7.05
CA LEU A 243 -46.03 -2.01 7.16
C LEU A 243 -44.83 -2.70 7.82
N ARG A 244 -43.64 -2.50 7.24
CA ARG A 244 -42.35 -2.93 7.77
C ARG A 244 -41.59 -1.68 8.19
N GLN A 245 -41.81 -1.25 9.44
CA GLN A 245 -41.08 -0.14 10.05
C GLN A 245 -39.71 -0.60 10.55
N ARG A 246 -38.73 0.31 10.57
CA ARG A 246 -37.36 0.01 10.97
C ARG A 246 -36.90 0.95 12.09
N PRO A 247 -36.19 0.43 13.11
CA PRO A 247 -35.74 1.25 14.23
C PRO A 247 -34.53 2.13 13.86
N SER A 248 -33.71 1.70 12.89
CA SER A 248 -32.49 2.39 12.49
C SER A 248 -32.63 3.15 11.17
N ILE A 249 -31.93 4.27 11.05
CA ILE A 249 -32.06 5.22 9.93
C ILE A 249 -31.44 4.74 8.60
N ASP A 250 -30.47 3.82 8.68
CA ASP A 250 -29.78 3.20 7.55
C ASP A 250 -30.65 2.13 6.85
N GLN A 251 -31.71 1.69 7.52
CA GLN A 251 -32.67 0.72 7.02
C GLN A 251 -33.89 1.42 6.42
N GLN A 252 -34.33 0.96 5.25
CA GLN A 252 -35.53 1.50 4.62
C GLN A 252 -36.81 0.82 5.15
N GLY A 253 -37.85 1.62 5.40
CA GLY A 253 -39.19 1.12 5.64
C GLY A 253 -39.85 0.66 4.34
N LEU A 254 -40.65 -0.40 4.40
CA LEU A 254 -41.35 -0.97 3.24
C LEU A 254 -42.80 -1.30 3.59
N GLN A 255 -43.64 -1.53 2.56
CA GLN A 255 -45.01 -2.00 2.74
C GLN A 255 -45.33 -3.16 1.81
N LEU A 256 -46.22 -4.05 2.24
CA LEU A 256 -46.70 -5.19 1.47
C LEU A 256 -48.23 -5.25 1.53
N PRO A 257 -48.94 -5.31 0.38
CA PRO A 257 -50.37 -5.58 0.38
C PRO A 257 -50.69 -6.90 1.07
N GLN A 258 -51.66 -6.90 1.97
CA GLN A 258 -52.03 -8.09 2.74
C GLN A 258 -52.49 -9.25 1.84
N SER A 259 -53.11 -8.95 0.69
CA SER A 259 -53.49 -9.95 -0.31
C SER A 259 -52.29 -10.77 -0.80
N TYR A 260 -51.13 -10.11 -0.98
CA TYR A 260 -49.88 -10.76 -1.37
C TYR A 260 -49.37 -11.72 -0.28
N PHE A 261 -49.47 -11.31 0.99
CA PHE A 261 -49.12 -12.17 2.13
C PHE A 261 -50.06 -13.37 2.26
N ASN A 262 -51.35 -13.19 2.00
CA ASN A 262 -52.34 -14.28 2.10
C ASN A 262 -52.19 -15.30 0.97
N ALA A 263 -51.74 -14.86 -0.21
CA ALA A 263 -51.39 -15.74 -1.33
C ALA A 263 -50.16 -16.59 -1.02
N ALA A 264 -49.24 -16.03 -0.22
CA ALA A 264 -48.01 -16.69 0.13
C ALA A 264 -48.25 -17.97 0.94
N GLU A 265 -47.28 -18.87 0.85
CA GLU A 265 -47.25 -20.14 1.55
C GLU A 265 -47.33 -19.93 3.08
N ARG A 266 -48.28 -20.63 3.70
CA ARG A 266 -48.43 -20.60 5.15
C ARG A 266 -47.26 -21.35 5.77
N ARG A 267 -46.36 -20.61 6.45
CA ARG A 267 -45.34 -21.23 7.32
C ARG A 267 -45.81 -21.20 8.77
N PRO A 268 -45.82 -22.34 9.49
CA PRO A 268 -46.20 -22.40 10.88
C PRO A 268 -45.15 -21.68 11.72
N LYS A 269 -45.63 -20.94 12.72
CA LYS A 269 -44.77 -20.32 13.74
C LYS A 269 -44.86 -21.18 14.99
N PHE A 270 -43.72 -21.63 15.47
CA PHE A 270 -43.63 -22.45 16.68
C PHE A 270 -43.48 -21.55 17.90
N VAL A 271 -44.39 -21.68 18.85
CA VAL A 271 -44.44 -20.86 20.07
C VAL A 271 -44.34 -21.77 21.27
N MET A 272 -43.51 -21.42 22.25
CA MET A 272 -43.33 -22.19 23.48
C MET A 272 -44.15 -21.62 24.62
N LYS A 273 -45.25 -22.29 24.98
CA LYS A 273 -46.13 -21.87 26.08
C LYS A 273 -46.13 -22.86 27.26
N PRO A 274 -46.29 -22.38 28.50
CA PRO A 274 -46.45 -23.22 29.68
C PRO A 274 -47.84 -23.87 29.67
N GLY A 275 -47.95 -25.06 29.08
CA GLY A 275 -49.22 -25.78 28.96
C GLY A 275 -49.33 -26.68 27.72
N LEU A 276 -48.38 -26.57 26.79
CA LEU A 276 -48.28 -27.43 25.63
C LEU A 276 -48.04 -28.90 26.01
N SER A 277 -48.56 -29.81 25.19
CA SER A 277 -48.30 -31.24 25.28
C SER A 277 -46.81 -31.56 25.10
N SER A 278 -46.38 -32.74 25.57
CA SER A 278 -44.98 -33.16 25.42
C SER A 278 -44.55 -33.28 23.95
N SER A 279 -45.46 -33.67 23.06
CA SER A 279 -45.25 -33.73 21.61
C SER A 279 -45.04 -32.34 21.02
N GLU A 280 -45.92 -31.38 21.31
CA GLU A 280 -45.82 -30.01 20.81
C GLU A 280 -44.54 -29.33 21.29
N LYS A 281 -44.20 -29.48 22.59
CA LYS A 281 -42.93 -28.98 23.13
C LYS A 281 -41.73 -29.55 22.40
N THR A 282 -41.78 -30.83 22.03
CA THR A 282 -40.69 -31.49 21.28
C THR A 282 -40.61 -30.95 19.85
N GLU A 283 -41.73 -30.70 19.18
CA GLU A 283 -41.76 -30.10 17.85
C GLU A 283 -41.22 -28.67 17.84
N VAL A 284 -41.54 -27.87 18.86
CA VAL A 284 -41.02 -26.51 19.03
C VAL A 284 -39.50 -26.54 19.21
N VAL A 285 -38.97 -27.44 20.05
CA VAL A 285 -37.52 -27.60 20.24
C VAL A 285 -36.83 -28.05 18.95
N LYS A 286 -37.42 -29.00 18.20
CA LYS A 286 -36.92 -29.41 16.88
C LYS A 286 -36.94 -28.27 15.86
N ALA A 287 -37.97 -27.42 15.89
CA ALA A 287 -38.01 -26.22 15.05
C ALA A 287 -36.86 -25.27 15.38
N ALA A 288 -36.54 -25.06 16.66
CA ALA A 288 -35.40 -24.24 17.07
C ALA A 288 -34.06 -24.83 16.60
N TYR A 289 -33.88 -26.15 16.66
CA TYR A 289 -32.68 -26.79 16.09
C TYR A 289 -32.57 -26.60 14.59
N ARG A 290 -33.67 -26.77 13.84
CA ARG A 290 -33.69 -26.56 12.39
C ARG A 290 -33.40 -25.13 12.00
N GLN A 291 -33.87 -24.16 12.77
CA GLN A 291 -33.57 -22.75 12.54
C GLN A 291 -32.10 -22.40 12.81
N ILE A 292 -31.56 -22.81 13.98
CA ILE A 292 -30.23 -22.37 14.44
C ILE A 292 -29.10 -23.16 13.78
N PHE A 293 -29.29 -24.46 13.56
CA PHE A 293 -28.29 -25.34 12.95
C PHE A 293 -28.57 -25.65 11.47
N GLU A 294 -29.61 -25.02 10.91
CA GLU A 294 -30.11 -25.20 9.54
C GLU A 294 -30.66 -26.61 9.24
N ARG A 295 -30.61 -27.52 10.22
CA ARG A 295 -31.01 -28.92 10.10
C ARG A 295 -31.31 -29.51 11.47
N ASP A 296 -32.07 -30.61 11.50
CA ASP A 296 -32.29 -31.37 12.72
C ASP A 296 -31.06 -32.22 13.08
N ILE A 297 -30.22 -31.70 13.97
CA ILE A 297 -29.01 -32.36 14.47
C ILE A 297 -29.32 -33.56 15.38
N THR A 298 -30.51 -33.58 16.00
CA THR A 298 -30.91 -34.65 16.92
C THR A 298 -31.16 -35.94 16.15
N ARG A 299 -31.90 -35.84 15.04
CA ARG A 299 -32.24 -36.97 14.18
C ARG A 299 -31.05 -37.47 13.36
N ALA A 300 -30.21 -36.56 12.86
CA ALA A 300 -29.12 -36.92 11.95
C ALA A 300 -27.89 -37.51 12.67
N TYR A 301 -27.55 -36.97 13.85
CA TYR A 301 -26.29 -37.31 14.54
C TYR A 301 -26.47 -37.72 16.00
N GLY A 302 -27.70 -37.71 16.53
CA GLY A 302 -27.95 -37.98 17.95
C GLY A 302 -27.44 -36.88 18.89
N LEU A 303 -27.14 -35.68 18.38
CA LEU A 303 -26.62 -34.57 19.16
C LEU A 303 -27.78 -33.76 19.75
N SER A 304 -27.75 -33.52 21.06
CA SER A 304 -28.70 -32.66 21.76
C SER A 304 -28.06 -31.98 22.96
N ILE A 305 -28.69 -30.91 23.45
CA ILE A 305 -28.26 -30.23 24.69
C ILE A 305 -29.36 -30.43 25.75
N SER A 306 -29.41 -31.66 26.28
CA SER A 306 -30.50 -32.17 27.14
C SER A 306 -30.90 -31.23 28.29
N TYR A 307 -29.93 -30.61 28.97
CA TYR A 307 -30.21 -29.66 30.05
C TYR A 307 -30.98 -28.42 29.56
N LEU A 308 -30.59 -27.83 28.43
CA LEU A 308 -31.29 -26.65 27.88
C LEU A 308 -32.71 -27.00 27.43
N GLU A 309 -32.89 -28.19 26.83
CA GLU A 309 -34.23 -28.68 26.46
C GLU A 309 -35.13 -28.82 27.69
N SER A 310 -34.60 -29.36 28.79
CA SER A 310 -35.36 -29.56 30.02
C SER A 310 -35.77 -28.23 30.63
N LEU A 311 -34.87 -27.24 30.65
CA LEU A 311 -35.17 -25.90 31.14
C LEU A 311 -36.27 -25.20 30.32
N VAL A 312 -36.21 -25.27 28.99
CA VAL A 312 -37.21 -24.62 28.14
C VAL A 312 -38.55 -25.36 28.19
N LYS A 313 -38.54 -26.70 28.26
CA LYS A 313 -39.75 -27.53 28.42
C LYS A 313 -40.48 -27.26 29.73
N ASN A 314 -39.73 -26.93 30.79
CA ASN A 314 -40.27 -26.58 32.11
C ASN A 314 -40.68 -25.10 32.22
N GLY A 315 -40.30 -24.26 31.26
CA GLY A 315 -40.56 -22.81 31.32
C GLY A 315 -39.62 -22.06 32.26
N ASN A 316 -38.51 -22.68 32.71
CA ASN A 316 -37.49 -22.00 33.53
C ASN A 316 -36.70 -20.96 32.73
N ILE A 317 -36.64 -21.13 31.41
CA ILE A 317 -36.10 -20.16 30.47
C ILE A 317 -37.08 -19.95 29.32
N SER A 318 -37.10 -18.74 28.78
CA SER A 318 -37.87 -18.40 27.59
C SER A 318 -37.25 -19.01 26.33
N MET A 319 -37.99 -18.99 25.22
CA MET A 319 -37.47 -19.44 23.92
C MET A 319 -36.32 -18.53 23.45
N LYS A 320 -36.40 -17.22 23.73
CA LYS A 320 -35.31 -16.26 23.50
C LYS A 320 -34.01 -16.68 24.21
N GLU A 321 -34.09 -17.03 25.49
CA GLU A 321 -32.92 -17.45 26.27
C GLU A 321 -32.40 -18.84 25.83
N PHE A 322 -33.29 -19.74 25.42
CA PHE A 322 -32.91 -21.02 24.83
C PHE A 322 -32.10 -20.80 23.54
N VAL A 323 -32.57 -19.94 22.63
CA VAL A 323 -31.88 -19.56 21.38
C VAL A 323 -30.52 -18.92 21.68
N ARG A 324 -30.44 -17.99 22.65
CA ARG A 324 -29.19 -17.34 23.09
C ARG A 324 -28.15 -18.37 23.53
N ARG A 325 -28.54 -19.32 24.39
CA ARG A 325 -27.64 -20.37 24.90
C ARG A 325 -27.24 -21.37 23.83
N LEU A 326 -28.12 -21.69 22.89
CA LEU A 326 -27.77 -22.49 21.72
C LEU A 326 -26.71 -21.79 20.86
N GLY A 327 -26.87 -20.49 20.61
CA GLY A 327 -25.89 -19.69 19.85
C GLY A 327 -24.51 -19.58 20.50
N LYS A 328 -24.46 -19.60 21.83
CA LYS A 328 -23.20 -19.59 22.62
C LYS A 328 -22.60 -20.99 22.84
N SER A 329 -23.29 -22.04 22.41
CA SER A 329 -22.82 -23.41 22.61
C SER A 329 -21.56 -23.72 21.80
N GLU A 330 -20.75 -24.66 22.28
CA GLU A 330 -19.58 -25.16 21.56
C GLU A 330 -19.99 -25.81 20.22
N LEU A 331 -21.17 -26.43 20.17
CA LEU A 331 -21.72 -27.01 18.93
C LEU A 331 -21.94 -25.95 17.85
N TYR A 332 -22.53 -24.81 18.21
CA TYR A 332 -22.75 -23.72 17.25
C TYR A 332 -21.41 -23.13 16.78
N ARG A 333 -20.50 -22.89 17.72
CA ARG A 333 -19.16 -22.34 17.44
C ARG A 333 -18.38 -23.21 16.44
N LYS A 334 -18.31 -24.53 16.65
CA LYS A 334 -17.60 -25.48 15.77
C LYS A 334 -18.19 -25.52 14.36
N GLN A 335 -19.50 -25.35 14.23
CA GLN A 335 -20.18 -25.45 12.93
C GLN A 335 -20.20 -24.13 12.15
N PHE A 336 -20.45 -23.00 12.82
CA PHE A 336 -20.80 -21.74 12.16
C PHE A 336 -19.88 -20.56 12.48
N PHE A 337 -18.89 -20.73 13.35
CA PHE A 337 -17.92 -19.68 13.67
C PHE A 337 -16.50 -20.07 13.25
N GLU A 338 -15.96 -21.17 13.78
CA GLU A 338 -14.57 -21.61 13.53
C GLU A 338 -14.20 -21.85 12.05
N PRO A 339 -15.06 -22.45 11.20
CA PRO A 339 -14.71 -22.69 9.80
C PRO A 339 -14.92 -21.47 8.89
N PHE A 340 -15.20 -20.29 9.45
CA PHE A 340 -15.56 -19.08 8.71
C PHE A 340 -14.77 -17.86 9.18
N ILE A 341 -14.62 -16.88 8.29
CA ILE A 341 -14.16 -15.53 8.66
C ILE A 341 -15.25 -14.79 9.46
N ASN A 342 -14.86 -13.84 10.31
CA ASN A 342 -15.81 -13.07 11.14
C ASN A 342 -16.95 -12.44 10.33
N SER A 343 -16.67 -11.88 9.15
CA SER A 343 -17.69 -11.30 8.27
C SER A 343 -18.71 -12.34 7.78
N ARG A 344 -18.27 -13.57 7.49
CA ARG A 344 -19.16 -14.63 7.04
C ARG A 344 -19.94 -15.26 8.20
N ALA A 345 -19.30 -15.43 9.36
CA ALA A 345 -19.96 -15.88 10.57
C ALA A 345 -21.08 -14.92 11.00
N LEU A 346 -20.87 -13.60 10.85
CA LEU A 346 -21.89 -12.58 11.05
C LEU A 346 -23.08 -12.78 10.12
N GLU A 347 -22.86 -12.94 8.81
CA GLU A 347 -23.95 -13.15 7.83
C GLU A 347 -24.79 -14.39 8.15
N LEU A 348 -24.16 -15.48 8.59
CA LEU A 348 -24.86 -16.69 9.01
C LEU A 348 -25.61 -16.49 10.33
N ALA A 349 -25.06 -15.74 11.28
CA ALA A 349 -25.76 -15.41 12.52
C ALA A 349 -27.05 -14.61 12.26
N PHE A 350 -27.02 -13.65 11.32
CA PHE A 350 -28.23 -12.93 10.89
C PHE A 350 -29.31 -13.88 10.36
N ARG A 351 -28.93 -14.91 9.59
CA ARG A 351 -29.86 -15.95 9.14
C ARG A 351 -30.45 -16.72 10.32
N HIS A 352 -29.62 -17.17 11.26
CA HIS A 352 -30.06 -18.06 12.35
C HIS A 352 -30.91 -17.36 13.40
N PHE A 353 -30.48 -16.18 13.86
CA PHE A 353 -31.12 -15.48 14.96
C PHE A 353 -32.21 -14.50 14.50
N LEU A 354 -32.03 -13.85 13.35
CA LEU A 354 -32.99 -12.87 12.82
C LEU A 354 -33.79 -13.38 11.61
N GLY A 355 -33.43 -14.52 11.02
CA GLY A 355 -34.17 -15.07 9.88
C GLY A 355 -34.04 -14.28 8.58
N ARG A 356 -33.11 -13.32 8.47
CA ARG A 356 -32.90 -12.48 7.28
C ARG A 356 -31.40 -12.25 7.03
N GLY A 357 -31.06 -11.66 5.90
CA GLY A 357 -29.71 -11.12 5.67
C GLY A 357 -29.54 -9.71 6.25
N PRO A 358 -28.28 -9.25 6.44
CA PRO A 358 -27.99 -7.84 6.65
C PRO A 358 -28.60 -6.96 5.55
N SER A 359 -29.04 -5.78 5.95
CA SER A 359 -29.77 -4.85 5.08
C SER A 359 -28.84 -3.82 4.46
N SER A 360 -27.97 -3.21 5.26
CA SER A 360 -27.09 -2.10 4.88
C SER A 360 -25.61 -2.42 5.15
N ARG A 361 -24.72 -1.55 4.68
CA ARG A 361 -23.28 -1.64 4.98
C ARG A 361 -23.00 -1.27 6.43
N GLU A 362 -23.70 -0.26 6.93
CA GLU A 362 -23.58 0.30 8.27
C GLU A 362 -24.00 -0.74 9.31
N GLU A 363 -25.07 -1.50 9.04
CA GLU A 363 -25.49 -2.63 9.86
C GLU A 363 -24.37 -3.69 9.92
N VAL A 364 -23.78 -4.08 8.77
CA VAL A 364 -22.66 -5.03 8.77
C VAL A 364 -21.48 -4.48 9.58
N GLN A 365 -21.13 -3.20 9.43
CA GLN A 365 -20.00 -2.59 10.14
C GLN A 365 -20.20 -2.56 11.66
N SER A 366 -21.40 -2.19 12.12
CA SER A 366 -21.72 -2.15 13.56
C SER A 366 -21.58 -3.54 14.20
N TYR A 367 -22.26 -4.56 13.68
CA TYR A 367 -22.15 -5.92 14.22
C TYR A 367 -20.76 -6.54 14.00
N PHE A 368 -20.03 -6.15 12.95
CA PHE A 368 -18.66 -6.61 12.73
C PHE A 368 -17.70 -6.09 13.80
N SER A 369 -17.89 -4.84 14.26
CA SER A 369 -17.11 -4.30 15.39
C SER A 369 -17.35 -5.10 16.68
N ILE A 370 -18.61 -5.41 16.99
CA ILE A 370 -19.00 -6.20 18.15
C ILE A 370 -18.36 -7.60 18.13
N VAL A 371 -18.39 -8.28 16.97
CA VAL A 371 -17.74 -9.61 16.81
C VAL A 371 -16.24 -9.52 16.97
N SER A 372 -15.62 -8.46 16.46
CA SER A 372 -14.17 -8.30 16.48
C SER A 372 -13.65 -8.06 17.90
N ASP A 373 -14.41 -7.32 18.71
CA ASP A 373 -14.03 -6.98 20.09
C ASP A 373 -14.44 -8.06 21.10
N GLY A 374 -15.66 -8.61 20.97
CA GLY A 374 -16.27 -9.50 21.96
C GLY A 374 -16.47 -10.96 21.50
N GLY A 375 -16.07 -11.29 20.27
CA GLY A 375 -16.21 -12.63 19.70
C GLY A 375 -17.67 -13.07 19.47
N LEU A 376 -17.87 -14.38 19.35
CA LEU A 376 -19.19 -14.98 19.12
C LEU A 376 -20.23 -14.66 20.22
N PRO A 377 -19.91 -14.73 21.55
CA PRO A 377 -20.92 -14.50 22.58
C PRO A 377 -21.52 -13.09 22.52
N ALA A 378 -20.69 -12.07 22.29
CA ALA A 378 -21.13 -10.68 22.19
C ALA A 378 -22.03 -10.44 20.97
N LEU A 379 -21.72 -11.08 19.83
CA LEU A 379 -22.58 -11.01 18.64
C LEU A 379 -23.96 -11.62 18.88
N VAL A 380 -24.01 -12.80 19.52
CA VAL A 380 -25.28 -13.48 19.81
C VAL A 380 -26.13 -12.63 20.76
N ASP A 381 -25.51 -12.04 21.79
CA ASP A 381 -26.21 -11.13 22.70
C ASP A 381 -26.75 -9.91 21.96
N ALA A 382 -25.92 -9.23 21.16
CA ALA A 382 -26.35 -8.06 20.40
C ALA A 382 -27.52 -8.34 19.45
N LEU A 383 -27.53 -9.51 18.78
CA LEU A 383 -28.62 -9.88 17.88
C LEU A 383 -29.91 -10.22 18.64
N VAL A 384 -29.81 -10.99 19.71
CA VAL A 384 -30.98 -11.44 20.50
C VAL A 384 -31.56 -10.30 21.34
N ASP A 385 -30.73 -9.35 21.79
CA ASP A 385 -31.16 -8.19 22.56
C ASP A 385 -31.63 -7.01 21.70
N SER A 386 -31.58 -7.15 20.37
CA SER A 386 -32.12 -6.14 19.47
C SER A 386 -33.63 -5.95 19.63
N GLU A 387 -34.09 -4.71 19.42
CA GLU A 387 -35.53 -4.38 19.37
C GLU A 387 -36.22 -5.18 18.27
N GLU A 388 -35.57 -5.34 17.12
CA GLU A 388 -36.09 -6.13 16.01
C GLU A 388 -36.36 -7.60 16.39
N TYR A 389 -35.48 -8.23 17.17
CA TYR A 389 -35.72 -9.60 17.63
C TYR A 389 -37.01 -9.67 18.46
N SER A 390 -37.17 -8.71 19.37
CA SER A 390 -38.32 -8.65 20.28
C SER A 390 -39.63 -8.36 19.54
N ASP A 391 -39.61 -7.50 18.53
CA ASP A 391 -40.80 -7.18 17.71
C ASP A 391 -41.30 -8.38 16.89
N TYR A 392 -40.38 -9.16 16.31
CA TYR A 392 -40.75 -10.27 15.42
C TYR A 392 -41.02 -11.58 16.15
N PHE A 393 -40.25 -11.87 17.22
CA PHE A 393 -40.27 -13.17 17.89
C PHE A 393 -40.72 -13.09 19.35
N ALA A 394 -40.65 -11.91 19.96
CA ALA A 394 -40.81 -11.72 21.39
C ALA A 394 -39.93 -12.71 22.18
N GLU A 395 -40.44 -13.30 23.26
CA GLU A 395 -39.69 -14.26 24.08
C GLU A 395 -40.11 -15.73 23.88
N GLU A 396 -41.27 -15.96 23.26
CA GLU A 396 -41.89 -17.29 23.18
C GLU A 396 -41.78 -17.94 21.80
N THR A 397 -41.60 -17.16 20.74
CA THR A 397 -41.62 -17.67 19.36
C THR A 397 -40.22 -18.09 18.93
N VAL A 398 -40.13 -19.26 18.30
CA VAL A 398 -38.89 -19.70 17.64
C VAL A 398 -38.61 -18.78 16.45
N PRO A 399 -37.36 -18.30 16.25
CA PRO A 399 -37.02 -17.53 15.07
C PRO A 399 -37.35 -18.30 13.79
N TYR A 400 -37.76 -17.58 12.75
CA TYR A 400 -38.16 -18.18 11.47
C TYR A 400 -37.60 -17.39 10.30
N LEU A 401 -37.37 -18.07 9.18
CA LEU A 401 -36.84 -17.46 7.96
C LEU A 401 -37.86 -16.50 7.33
N ARG A 402 -37.49 -15.23 7.24
CA ARG A 402 -38.26 -14.13 6.65
C ARG A 402 -38.00 -14.04 5.15
N GLY A 403 -38.56 -15.02 4.45
CA GLY A 403 -38.44 -15.15 3.00
C GLY A 403 -39.43 -14.30 2.21
N TYR A 404 -39.41 -14.48 0.90
CA TYR A 404 -40.37 -13.87 -0.02
C TYR A 404 -41.81 -14.23 0.33
N GLY A 405 -42.74 -13.27 0.17
CA GLY A 405 -44.16 -13.43 0.50
C GLY A 405 -44.53 -13.19 1.97
N GLN A 406 -43.62 -13.43 2.92
CA GLN A 406 -43.91 -13.26 4.35
C GLN A 406 -43.84 -11.81 4.84
N GLU A 407 -42.90 -11.06 4.28
CA GLU A 407 -42.71 -9.63 4.55
C GLU A 407 -42.29 -8.91 3.27
N ALA A 408 -42.39 -7.58 3.29
CA ALA A 408 -41.90 -6.74 2.20
C ALA A 408 -40.37 -6.87 2.08
N GLN A 409 -39.88 -7.31 0.92
CA GLN A 409 -38.45 -7.54 0.68
C GLN A 409 -37.79 -6.31 0.05
N GLU A 410 -36.59 -5.98 0.49
CA GLU A 410 -35.81 -4.90 -0.12
C GLU A 410 -35.10 -5.38 -1.39
N CYS A 411 -35.06 -4.55 -2.43
CA CYS A 411 -34.33 -4.87 -3.65
C CYS A 411 -32.80 -4.84 -3.47
N ARG A 412 -32.31 -4.12 -2.44
CA ARG A 412 -30.89 -3.88 -2.16
C ARG A 412 -30.12 -5.16 -1.86
N ASN A 413 -30.70 -6.12 -1.15
CA ASN A 413 -30.07 -7.39 -0.80
C ASN A 413 -30.74 -8.63 -1.41
N TRP A 414 -31.64 -8.43 -2.39
CA TRP A 414 -32.49 -9.47 -2.99
C TRP A 414 -31.76 -10.80 -3.26
N GLY A 415 -30.77 -10.80 -4.17
CA GLY A 415 -30.08 -12.04 -4.57
C GLY A 415 -29.32 -12.69 -3.42
N MET A 416 -28.72 -11.87 -2.56
CA MET A 416 -27.91 -12.35 -1.43
C MET A 416 -28.76 -12.99 -0.35
N GLN A 417 -29.93 -12.42 -0.06
CA GLN A 417 -30.88 -12.97 0.89
C GLN A 417 -31.43 -14.31 0.39
N GLN A 418 -31.79 -14.40 -0.90
CA GLN A 418 -32.30 -15.65 -1.47
C GLN A 418 -31.25 -16.76 -1.46
N ASP A 419 -29.98 -16.44 -1.70
CA ASP A 419 -28.87 -17.39 -1.57
C ASP A 419 -28.61 -17.78 -0.10
N LEU A 420 -28.72 -16.83 0.82
CA LEU A 420 -28.50 -17.06 2.25
C LEU A 420 -29.53 -18.01 2.85
N LEU A 421 -30.79 -17.95 2.40
CA LEU A 421 -31.87 -18.79 2.92
C LEU A 421 -31.85 -20.23 2.38
N ARG A 422 -30.82 -20.62 1.62
CA ARG A 422 -30.64 -21.99 1.10
C ARG A 422 -29.70 -22.80 1.99
N TYR A 423 -29.89 -24.12 1.99
CA TYR A 423 -28.98 -25.07 2.64
C TYR A 423 -27.53 -24.98 2.12
N SER A 424 -27.33 -24.42 0.92
CA SER A 424 -26.01 -24.27 0.33
C SER A 424 -25.20 -23.10 0.90
N ALA A 425 -25.81 -22.23 1.71
CA ALA A 425 -25.15 -21.03 2.22
C ALA A 425 -23.88 -21.32 3.05
N PRO A 426 -23.82 -22.31 3.96
CA PRO A 426 -22.60 -22.61 4.73
C PRO A 426 -21.40 -23.07 3.89
N PHE A 427 -21.62 -23.53 2.66
CA PHE A 427 -20.54 -23.92 1.75
C PHE A 427 -19.85 -22.70 1.13
N ARG A 428 -20.51 -21.53 1.13
CA ARG A 428 -19.87 -20.28 0.73
C ARG A 428 -19.01 -19.74 1.87
N LYS A 429 -17.70 -19.65 1.62
CA LYS A 429 -16.70 -19.20 2.60
C LYS A 429 -16.47 -17.69 2.60
N ASP A 430 -16.65 -17.06 1.44
CA ASP A 430 -16.49 -15.62 1.30
C ASP A 430 -17.72 -14.86 1.81
N ALA A 431 -17.50 -13.67 2.37
CA ALA A 431 -18.58 -12.75 2.75
C ALA A 431 -19.33 -12.26 1.50
N GLN A 432 -20.66 -12.40 1.49
CA GLN A 432 -21.49 -12.01 0.36
C GLN A 432 -22.01 -10.58 0.48
N PHE A 433 -22.51 -10.21 1.65
CA PHE A 433 -23.17 -8.92 1.90
C PHE A 433 -22.16 -7.79 1.93
N LEU A 434 -21.09 -7.95 2.72
CA LEU A 434 -20.02 -6.94 2.81
C LEU A 434 -19.43 -6.60 1.44
N ASN A 435 -19.08 -7.63 0.67
CA ASN A 435 -18.48 -7.48 -0.65
C ASN A 435 -19.43 -6.81 -1.65
N THR A 436 -20.72 -7.14 -1.62
CA THR A 436 -21.68 -6.59 -2.57
C THR A 436 -22.05 -5.15 -2.21
N PHE A 437 -22.28 -4.84 -0.94
CA PHE A 437 -22.55 -3.48 -0.49
C PHE A 437 -21.38 -2.55 -0.80
N ALA A 438 -20.14 -2.99 -0.53
CA ALA A 438 -18.95 -2.22 -0.92
C ALA A 438 -18.91 -1.98 -2.44
N LYS A 439 -19.23 -2.99 -3.25
CA LYS A 439 -19.23 -2.87 -4.72
C LYS A 439 -20.34 -1.97 -5.28
N TYR A 440 -21.43 -1.71 -4.55
CA TYR A 440 -22.43 -0.75 -5.00
C TYR A 440 -21.88 0.68 -5.06
N GLU A 441 -20.95 1.03 -4.17
CA GLU A 441 -20.30 2.34 -4.14
C GLU A 441 -19.08 2.42 -5.09
N GLN A 442 -18.31 1.34 -5.17
CA GLN A 442 -17.05 1.25 -5.94
C GLN A 442 -17.29 1.24 -7.47
N PRO A 443 -16.29 1.60 -8.30
CA PRO A 443 -16.36 1.45 -9.76
C PRO A 443 -16.46 -0.02 -10.20
N LEU A 444 -16.63 -0.26 -11.50
CA LEU A 444 -16.63 -1.62 -12.05
C LEU A 444 -15.36 -2.38 -11.64
N PRO A 445 -15.49 -3.64 -11.20
CA PRO A 445 -14.34 -4.44 -10.78
C PRO A 445 -13.46 -4.85 -11.96
N ASP A 446 -12.16 -5.03 -11.72
CA ASP A 446 -11.26 -5.67 -12.69
C ASP A 446 -11.51 -7.19 -12.70
N GLN A 447 -12.38 -7.63 -13.62
CA GLN A 447 -12.66 -9.03 -13.89
C GLN A 447 -13.14 -9.20 -15.34
N HIS A 448 -13.20 -10.44 -15.81
CA HIS A 448 -13.82 -10.74 -17.11
C HIS A 448 -15.27 -10.24 -17.20
N VAL A 449 -15.65 -9.83 -18.42
CA VAL A 449 -16.98 -9.26 -18.73
C VAL A 449 -18.14 -10.18 -18.36
N TYR A 450 -17.93 -11.48 -18.49
CA TYR A 450 -18.95 -12.52 -18.19
C TYR A 450 -18.89 -13.07 -16.76
N GLY A 451 -18.07 -12.48 -15.90
CA GLY A 451 -17.90 -12.89 -14.50
C GLY A 451 -16.49 -13.40 -14.19
N SER A 452 -16.10 -13.32 -12.91
CA SER A 452 -14.75 -13.61 -12.42
C SER A 452 -14.22 -15.01 -12.75
N GLY A 453 -15.07 -16.04 -12.83
CA GLY A 453 -14.66 -17.41 -13.13
C GLY A 453 -14.25 -17.68 -14.58
N ASN A 454 -14.31 -16.67 -15.46
CA ASN A 454 -13.93 -16.80 -16.88
C ASN A 454 -12.50 -16.37 -17.19
N ASP A 455 -11.77 -15.77 -16.25
CA ASP A 455 -10.34 -15.54 -16.38
C ASP A 455 -9.57 -16.80 -15.93
N SER A 456 -8.58 -17.23 -16.71
CA SER A 456 -7.69 -18.31 -16.28
C SER A 456 -6.62 -17.78 -15.31
N LEU A 457 -6.09 -18.65 -14.47
CA LEU A 457 -4.91 -18.31 -13.68
C LEU A 457 -3.71 -18.02 -14.59
N GLU A 458 -2.94 -16.99 -14.24
CA GLU A 458 -1.86 -16.42 -15.06
C GLU A 458 -0.52 -17.18 -14.90
N ILE A 459 -0.55 -18.48 -15.15
CA ILE A 459 0.56 -19.42 -14.95
C ILE A 459 1.18 -19.92 -16.26
N GLN A 460 2.37 -20.53 -16.18
CA GLN A 460 3.12 -20.99 -17.35
C GLN A 460 2.37 -22.04 -18.18
N PHE A 461 1.73 -23.02 -17.54
CA PHE A 461 1.01 -24.11 -18.19
C PHE A 461 -0.40 -24.32 -17.61
N GLY A 462 -1.30 -24.86 -18.44
CA GLY A 462 -2.63 -25.27 -18.01
C GLY A 462 -3.70 -24.19 -18.12
N ALA A 463 -4.87 -24.58 -18.62
CA ALA A 463 -6.07 -23.74 -18.65
C ALA A 463 -6.85 -23.95 -17.35
N ILE A 464 -6.28 -23.49 -16.23
CA ILE A 464 -6.88 -23.65 -14.90
C ILE A 464 -7.81 -22.48 -14.62
N PHE A 465 -9.10 -22.80 -14.47
CA PHE A 465 -10.14 -21.89 -14.01
C PHE A 465 -10.58 -22.32 -12.60
N PRO A 466 -10.69 -21.40 -11.62
CA PRO A 466 -11.25 -21.72 -10.31
C PRO A 466 -12.63 -22.38 -10.44
N LYS A 467 -12.84 -23.53 -9.76
CA LYS A 467 -14.10 -24.29 -9.82
C LYS A 467 -15.16 -23.64 -8.92
N GLU A 468 -16.19 -23.07 -9.53
CA GLU A 468 -17.32 -22.43 -8.83
C GLU A 468 -18.22 -23.42 -8.06
N THR A 469 -18.14 -24.73 -8.32
CA THR A 469 -19.02 -25.73 -7.70
C THR A 469 -18.64 -26.13 -6.27
N ARG A 470 -17.36 -26.01 -5.89
CA ARG A 470 -16.88 -26.41 -4.55
C ARG A 470 -16.95 -25.27 -3.55
N ASN A 471 -16.56 -24.06 -3.97
CA ASN A 471 -16.65 -22.82 -3.21
C ASN A 471 -17.18 -21.74 -4.17
N PRO A 472 -18.50 -21.49 -4.23
CA PRO A 472 -19.07 -20.57 -5.18
C PRO A 472 -18.69 -19.13 -4.84
N THR A 473 -17.89 -18.52 -5.71
CA THR A 473 -17.47 -17.11 -5.63
C THR A 473 -18.05 -16.34 -6.82
N THR A 474 -19.36 -16.47 -7.04
CA THR A 474 -20.02 -15.72 -8.12
C THR A 474 -20.03 -14.24 -7.75
N THR A 475 -19.38 -13.43 -8.58
CA THR A 475 -19.33 -11.97 -8.46
C THR A 475 -19.82 -11.32 -9.75
N PRO A 476 -21.13 -11.42 -10.05
CA PRO A 476 -21.66 -10.83 -11.27
C PRO A 476 -21.49 -9.30 -11.24
N ALA A 477 -21.03 -8.75 -12.36
CA ALA A 477 -20.98 -7.31 -12.59
C ALA A 477 -21.55 -7.00 -13.96
N LEU A 478 -22.18 -5.84 -14.10
CA LEU A 478 -22.86 -5.43 -15.32
C LEU A 478 -21.90 -4.67 -16.22
N PHE A 479 -21.24 -5.39 -17.12
CA PHE A 479 -20.42 -4.77 -18.17
C PHE A 479 -21.26 -4.44 -19.40
N GLY A 480 -21.18 -3.18 -19.83
CA GLY A 480 -21.75 -2.71 -21.09
C GLY A 480 -21.10 -3.37 -22.32
N LYS A 481 -21.65 -3.11 -23.51
CA LYS A 481 -21.05 -3.59 -24.77
C LYS A 481 -19.69 -2.94 -25.03
N ASP A 482 -19.60 -1.63 -24.78
CA ASP A 482 -18.44 -0.80 -25.09
C ASP A 482 -17.56 -0.58 -23.85
N THR A 483 -17.17 -1.68 -23.20
CA THR A 483 -16.24 -1.66 -22.06
C THR A 483 -14.87 -2.16 -22.47
N LYS A 484 -13.81 -1.50 -21.97
CA LYS A 484 -12.43 -1.92 -22.17
C LYS A 484 -11.75 -2.14 -20.83
N ARG A 485 -11.19 -3.33 -20.63
CA ARG A 485 -10.43 -3.75 -19.46
C ARG A 485 -9.06 -3.09 -19.47
N LEU A 486 -8.61 -2.67 -18.29
CA LEU A 486 -7.27 -2.13 -18.08
C LEU A 486 -6.28 -3.29 -18.01
N LEU A 487 -5.49 -3.45 -19.07
CA LEU A 487 -4.44 -4.45 -19.14
C LEU A 487 -3.08 -3.82 -18.84
N ILE A 488 -2.28 -4.50 -18.04
CA ILE A 488 -0.95 -4.05 -17.64
C ILE A 488 0.07 -4.66 -18.59
N HIS A 489 0.89 -3.82 -19.23
CA HIS A 489 1.93 -4.27 -20.15
C HIS A 489 3.05 -4.98 -19.40
N GLN A 490 3.49 -6.14 -19.91
CA GLN A 490 4.60 -6.92 -19.36
C GLN A 490 5.94 -6.42 -19.93
N GLY A 491 6.40 -5.33 -19.34
CA GLY A 491 7.61 -4.61 -19.72
C GLY A 491 7.50 -3.16 -19.25
N PRO A 492 8.21 -2.20 -19.88
CA PRO A 492 8.03 -0.78 -19.59
C PRO A 492 6.56 -0.37 -19.79
N GLY A 493 5.96 0.28 -18.78
CA GLY A 493 4.54 0.69 -18.84
C GLY A 493 4.23 1.71 -19.94
N ILE A 494 5.25 2.46 -20.38
CA ILE A 494 5.17 3.42 -21.49
C ILE A 494 4.88 2.77 -22.85
N ASN A 495 5.17 1.47 -23.00
CA ASN A 495 4.96 0.71 -24.23
C ASN A 495 3.54 0.11 -24.31
N ASN A 496 2.61 0.56 -23.46
CA ASN A 496 1.23 0.12 -23.51
C ASN A 496 0.57 0.53 -24.83
N GLN A 497 0.06 -0.44 -25.59
CA GLN A 497 -0.48 -0.26 -26.94
C GLN A 497 -1.73 0.62 -27.00
N ASN A 498 -2.36 0.89 -25.86
CA ASN A 498 -3.48 1.82 -25.76
C ASN A 498 -3.04 3.28 -25.91
N SER A 499 -1.90 3.65 -25.33
CA SER A 499 -1.33 5.00 -25.44
C SER A 499 -0.29 5.11 -26.56
N ASN A 500 0.44 4.02 -26.84
CA ASN A 500 1.47 3.96 -27.88
C ASN A 500 1.26 2.75 -28.81
N PRO A 501 0.36 2.84 -29.81
CA PRO A 501 0.13 1.74 -30.76
C PRO A 501 1.36 1.36 -31.59
N GLY A 502 2.29 2.29 -31.81
CA GLY A 502 3.55 2.04 -32.53
C GLY A 502 4.51 1.10 -31.80
N ALA A 503 4.31 0.88 -30.49
CA ALA A 503 5.15 0.00 -29.69
C ALA A 503 4.83 -1.51 -29.84
N ARG A 504 3.82 -1.90 -30.63
CA ARG A 504 3.37 -3.32 -30.74
C ARG A 504 4.49 -4.30 -31.14
N GLY A 505 5.35 -3.91 -32.08
CA GLY A 505 6.48 -4.73 -32.56
C GLY A 505 7.79 -4.49 -31.80
N MET A 506 7.80 -3.58 -30.82
CA MET A 506 9.00 -3.28 -30.04
C MET A 506 9.25 -4.38 -29.00
N SER A 507 10.52 -4.77 -28.84
CA SER A 507 10.91 -5.76 -27.83
C SER A 507 10.74 -5.17 -26.42
N PRO A 508 10.20 -5.95 -25.45
CA PRO A 508 9.93 -5.46 -24.10
C PRO A 508 11.19 -5.29 -23.22
N GLY A 509 12.38 -5.62 -23.73
CA GLY A 509 13.65 -5.47 -23.00
C GLY A 509 13.81 -6.44 -21.84
N SER A 510 14.59 -6.05 -20.81
CA SER A 510 14.89 -6.90 -19.65
C SER A 510 13.74 -7.04 -18.64
N LEU A 511 12.75 -6.14 -18.68
CA LEU A 511 11.62 -6.12 -17.76
C LEU A 511 10.45 -7.02 -18.21
N GLY A 512 10.47 -7.50 -19.45
CA GLY A 512 9.40 -8.32 -20.03
C GLY A 512 9.81 -9.74 -20.37
N SER A 513 8.95 -10.41 -21.13
CA SER A 513 9.19 -11.78 -21.60
C SER A 513 10.37 -11.85 -22.56
N LYS A 514 11.12 -12.96 -22.51
CA LYS A 514 12.20 -13.22 -23.48
C LYS A 514 11.61 -13.44 -24.86
N VAL A 515 11.99 -12.59 -25.81
CA VAL A 515 11.58 -12.71 -27.22
C VAL A 515 12.53 -13.65 -27.96
N ILE A 516 11.96 -14.59 -28.72
CA ILE A 516 12.70 -15.56 -29.52
C ILE A 516 12.27 -15.40 -30.98
N ARG A 517 13.24 -15.23 -31.88
CA ARG A 517 13.05 -15.04 -33.31
C ARG A 517 13.82 -16.09 -34.09
N LEU A 518 13.29 -16.47 -35.24
CA LEU A 518 13.98 -17.32 -36.21
C LEU A 518 14.72 -16.44 -37.21
N ASP A 519 15.98 -16.11 -36.94
CA ASP A 519 16.80 -15.32 -37.86
C ASP A 519 17.40 -16.23 -38.95
N GLN A 520 16.89 -16.15 -40.18
CA GLN A 520 17.43 -16.86 -41.35
C GLN A 520 18.22 -15.92 -42.29
N ILE A 521 19.21 -15.17 -41.79
CA ILE A 521 20.14 -14.44 -42.67
C ILE A 521 21.52 -15.12 -42.67
N PRO A 522 21.78 -16.04 -43.62
CA PRO A 522 23.13 -16.35 -44.03
C PRO A 522 23.60 -15.26 -44.99
N SER A 523 24.46 -14.35 -44.54
CA SER A 523 25.21 -13.51 -45.47
C SER A 523 26.24 -14.38 -46.20
N THR A 524 26.29 -14.24 -47.52
CA THR A 524 27.02 -15.06 -48.48
C THR A 524 28.53 -14.84 -48.43
N GLN A 525 29.16 -14.89 -47.26
CA GLN A 525 30.62 -14.83 -47.08
C GLN A 525 30.96 -15.41 -45.70
N ASP A 526 30.91 -16.73 -45.55
CA ASP A 526 31.97 -17.54 -44.94
C ASP A 526 31.48 -18.95 -44.55
N LYS A 527 32.40 -19.89 -44.73
CA LYS A 527 32.23 -21.32 -44.46
C LYS A 527 31.97 -21.57 -42.96
N SER A 528 30.74 -21.93 -42.58
CA SER A 528 30.42 -23.15 -41.79
C SER A 528 28.94 -23.18 -41.38
N ILE A 529 28.17 -24.09 -41.99
CA ILE A 529 26.85 -24.50 -41.52
C ILE A 529 27.10 -25.53 -40.39
N LYS A 530 27.32 -25.08 -39.15
CA LYS A 530 27.45 -25.99 -37.99
C LYS A 530 26.73 -25.53 -36.70
N PHE A 531 25.94 -24.44 -36.75
CA PHE A 531 25.20 -23.97 -35.56
C PHE A 531 23.68 -23.78 -35.76
N ALA A 532 23.14 -23.97 -36.98
CA ALA A 532 21.74 -23.67 -37.31
C ALA A 532 20.71 -24.63 -36.66
N GLU A 533 20.99 -25.94 -36.58
CA GLU A 533 20.07 -26.93 -35.99
C GLU A 533 19.81 -26.66 -34.49
N SER A 534 20.81 -26.19 -33.76
CA SER A 534 20.67 -25.89 -32.33
C SER A 534 19.80 -24.65 -32.07
N SER A 535 19.79 -23.69 -33.00
CA SER A 535 18.95 -22.49 -32.91
C SER A 535 17.51 -22.75 -33.34
N THR A 536 17.27 -23.51 -34.42
CA THR A 536 15.92 -23.88 -34.87
C THR A 536 15.21 -24.75 -33.82
N GLN A 537 15.92 -25.71 -33.22
CA GLN A 537 15.34 -26.55 -32.19
C GLN A 537 14.98 -25.79 -30.90
N ARG A 538 15.70 -24.70 -30.59
CA ARG A 538 15.32 -23.78 -29.50
C ARG A 538 14.04 -23.01 -29.84
N VAL A 539 13.85 -22.61 -31.10
CA VAL A 539 12.61 -21.95 -31.57
C VAL A 539 11.45 -22.93 -31.51
N ILE A 540 11.61 -24.17 -31.98
CA ILE A 540 10.58 -25.22 -31.90
C ILE A 540 10.17 -25.45 -30.44
N ARG A 541 11.15 -25.62 -29.54
CA ARG A 541 10.90 -25.75 -28.10
C ARG A 541 10.14 -24.54 -27.55
N ALA A 542 10.52 -23.32 -27.94
CA ALA A 542 9.82 -22.11 -27.53
C ALA A 542 8.38 -22.05 -28.04
N CYS A 543 8.12 -22.45 -29.29
CA CYS A 543 6.77 -22.54 -29.85
C CYS A 543 5.88 -23.51 -29.06
N TYR A 544 6.39 -24.69 -28.69
CA TYR A 544 5.65 -25.61 -27.83
C TYR A 544 5.39 -25.04 -26.43
N LEU A 545 6.40 -24.45 -25.79
CA LEU A 545 6.25 -23.80 -24.49
C LEU A 545 5.25 -22.64 -24.53
N GLN A 546 5.18 -21.90 -25.64
CA GLN A 546 4.21 -20.82 -25.78
C GLN A 546 2.78 -21.36 -25.99
N VAL A 547 2.57 -22.25 -26.96
CA VAL A 547 1.25 -22.73 -27.37
C VAL A 547 0.68 -23.71 -26.34
N PHE A 548 1.46 -24.73 -25.96
CA PHE A 548 1.03 -25.75 -25.00
C PHE A 548 1.30 -25.37 -23.55
N GLY A 549 2.31 -24.53 -23.26
CA GLY A 549 2.78 -24.24 -21.90
C GLY A 549 3.87 -25.21 -21.40
N PHE A 550 4.08 -26.31 -22.11
CA PHE A 550 5.01 -27.39 -21.76
C PHE A 550 5.41 -28.15 -23.04
N MET A 551 6.39 -29.04 -22.94
CA MET A 551 6.74 -29.93 -24.05
C MET A 551 5.75 -31.11 -24.11
N PRO A 552 4.99 -31.29 -25.21
CA PRO A 552 4.08 -32.42 -25.35
C PRO A 552 4.80 -33.77 -25.24
N TYR A 553 4.03 -34.82 -24.92
CA TYR A 553 4.54 -36.20 -24.95
C TYR A 553 5.00 -36.57 -26.36
N GLU A 554 5.94 -37.52 -26.48
CA GLU A 554 6.55 -37.88 -27.76
C GLU A 554 5.52 -38.24 -28.85
N GLY A 555 4.47 -38.98 -28.48
CA GLY A 555 3.39 -39.36 -29.41
C GLY A 555 2.44 -38.23 -29.83
N GLU A 556 2.53 -37.05 -29.20
CA GLU A 556 1.71 -35.88 -29.53
C GLU A 556 2.51 -34.79 -30.27
N ARG A 557 3.82 -34.98 -30.44
CA ARG A 557 4.66 -34.03 -31.17
C ARG A 557 4.35 -34.09 -32.67
N LEU A 558 4.33 -32.92 -33.30
CA LEU A 558 4.09 -32.79 -34.73
C LEU A 558 5.43 -32.84 -35.49
N THR A 559 6.03 -34.03 -35.55
CA THR A 559 7.35 -34.25 -36.17
C THR A 559 7.41 -33.80 -37.64
N SER A 560 6.33 -34.01 -38.40
CA SER A 560 6.24 -33.54 -39.78
C SER A 560 6.27 -32.01 -39.88
N ALA A 561 5.59 -31.30 -38.98
CA ALA A 561 5.61 -29.83 -38.96
C ALA A 561 6.95 -29.29 -38.46
N GLU A 562 7.61 -29.99 -37.52
CA GLU A 562 8.96 -29.66 -37.05
C GLU A 562 9.97 -29.71 -38.20
N ALA A 563 9.99 -30.82 -38.95
CA ALA A 563 10.88 -30.99 -40.10
C ALA A 563 10.66 -29.91 -41.18
N ARG A 564 9.40 -29.51 -41.41
CA ARG A 564 9.06 -28.45 -42.37
C ARG A 564 9.58 -27.08 -41.93
N LEU A 565 9.53 -26.78 -40.63
CA LEU A 565 10.10 -25.53 -40.09
C LEU A 565 11.63 -25.56 -40.17
N GLU A 566 12.25 -26.70 -39.88
CA GLU A 566 13.70 -26.89 -39.99
C GLU A 566 14.20 -26.72 -41.44
N ASN A 567 13.42 -27.22 -42.41
CA ASN A 567 13.69 -27.05 -43.83
C ASN A 567 13.38 -25.63 -44.37
N GLY A 568 12.73 -24.78 -43.58
CA GLY A 568 12.29 -23.44 -44.01
C GLY A 568 11.11 -23.46 -45.00
N GLU A 569 10.35 -24.55 -45.09
CA GLU A 569 9.15 -24.64 -45.93
C GLU A 569 7.98 -23.81 -45.38
N ILE A 570 8.00 -23.54 -44.07
CA ILE A 570 6.94 -22.85 -43.34
C ILE A 570 7.54 -21.78 -42.43
N THR A 571 6.77 -20.73 -42.15
CA THR A 571 7.17 -19.68 -41.19
C THR A 571 6.83 -20.08 -39.75
N VAL A 572 7.38 -19.34 -38.76
CA VAL A 572 7.04 -19.56 -37.34
C VAL A 572 5.54 -19.34 -37.12
N ARG A 573 4.93 -18.36 -37.79
CA ARG A 573 3.47 -18.12 -37.76
C ARG A 573 2.66 -19.32 -38.25
N GLU A 574 3.05 -19.93 -39.37
CA GLU A 574 2.38 -21.12 -39.92
C GLU A 574 2.59 -22.33 -39.02
N PHE A 575 3.78 -22.48 -38.44
CA PHE A 575 4.05 -23.52 -37.46
C PHE A 575 3.14 -23.39 -36.23
N ILE A 576 2.99 -22.18 -35.68
CA ILE A 576 2.07 -21.90 -34.57
C ILE A 576 0.62 -22.20 -34.94
N LEU A 577 0.21 -21.84 -36.17
CA LEU A 577 -1.12 -22.15 -36.67
C LEU A 577 -1.35 -23.67 -36.71
N MET A 578 -0.39 -24.46 -37.16
CA MET A 578 -0.47 -25.92 -37.16
C MET A 578 -0.48 -26.52 -35.75
N LEU A 579 0.37 -26.01 -34.83
CA LEU A 579 0.37 -26.42 -33.42
C LEU A 579 -1.00 -26.16 -32.77
N ALA A 580 -1.55 -24.96 -32.98
CA ALA A 580 -2.83 -24.57 -32.40
C ALA A 580 -4.03 -25.30 -33.03
N LYS A 581 -3.95 -25.73 -34.29
CA LYS A 581 -4.97 -26.58 -34.93
C LYS A 581 -4.81 -28.08 -34.63
N SER A 582 -3.74 -28.49 -33.94
CA SER A 582 -3.51 -29.90 -33.64
C SER A 582 -4.62 -30.51 -32.77
N ASP A 583 -4.86 -31.81 -32.95
CA ASP A 583 -5.82 -32.55 -32.11
C ASP A 583 -5.41 -32.56 -30.64
N GLY A 584 -4.10 -32.60 -30.35
CA GLY A 584 -3.56 -32.52 -29.00
C GLY A 584 -3.93 -31.20 -28.30
N PHE A 585 -3.87 -30.08 -29.02
CA PHE A 585 -4.27 -28.79 -28.50
C PHE A 585 -5.79 -28.70 -28.30
N ARG A 586 -6.58 -29.14 -29.29
CA ARG A 586 -8.05 -29.15 -29.23
C ARG A 586 -8.59 -29.96 -28.05
N LYS A 587 -8.08 -31.19 -27.85
CA LYS A 587 -8.50 -32.08 -26.75
C LYS A 587 -8.24 -31.48 -25.37
N ARG A 588 -7.24 -30.61 -25.23
CA ARG A 588 -6.87 -29.96 -23.95
C ARG A 588 -7.60 -28.65 -23.71
N TYR A 589 -7.67 -27.78 -24.70
CA TYR A 589 -8.05 -26.37 -24.51
C TYR A 589 -9.36 -25.97 -25.18
N TRP A 590 -9.98 -26.86 -25.95
CA TRP A 590 -11.29 -26.59 -26.55
C TRP A 590 -12.37 -27.53 -25.99
N THR A 591 -12.19 -28.84 -26.11
CA THR A 591 -13.22 -29.84 -25.76
C THR A 591 -13.68 -29.81 -24.29
N PRO A 592 -12.79 -29.70 -23.28
CA PRO A 592 -13.21 -29.78 -21.87
C PRO A 592 -13.63 -28.43 -21.27
N LEU A 593 -13.47 -27.33 -22.01
CA LEU A 593 -13.71 -25.98 -21.51
C LEU A 593 -15.03 -25.40 -22.02
N TYR A 594 -15.61 -24.51 -21.22
CA TYR A 594 -16.69 -23.64 -21.71
C TYR A 594 -16.18 -22.78 -22.87
N VAL A 595 -17.00 -22.57 -23.90
CA VAL A 595 -16.59 -21.93 -25.16
C VAL A 595 -15.90 -20.58 -24.94
N VAL A 596 -16.44 -19.71 -24.08
CA VAL A 596 -15.82 -18.41 -23.77
C VAL A 596 -14.48 -18.58 -23.04
N LYS A 597 -14.38 -19.54 -22.10
CA LYS A 597 -13.13 -19.86 -21.39
C LYS A 597 -12.06 -20.38 -22.36
N ALA A 598 -12.47 -21.20 -23.32
CA ALA A 598 -11.59 -21.70 -24.36
C ALA A 598 -11.07 -20.56 -25.25
N ILE A 599 -11.97 -19.68 -25.72
CA ILE A 599 -11.60 -18.52 -26.55
C ILE A 599 -10.64 -17.61 -25.78
N GLU A 600 -10.95 -17.26 -24.53
CA GLU A 600 -10.10 -16.40 -23.70
C GLU A 600 -8.69 -16.98 -23.51
N TYR A 601 -8.61 -18.29 -23.22
CA TYR A 601 -7.32 -18.95 -23.04
C TYR A 601 -6.51 -19.04 -24.35
N ILE A 602 -7.16 -19.38 -25.47
CA ILE A 602 -6.51 -19.45 -26.79
C ILE A 602 -6.02 -18.05 -27.21
N HIS A 603 -6.86 -17.03 -27.02
CA HIS A 603 -6.53 -15.65 -27.28
C HIS A 603 -5.27 -15.22 -26.52
N ARG A 604 -5.19 -15.57 -25.23
CA ARG A 604 -4.00 -15.30 -24.40
C ARG A 604 -2.73 -15.99 -24.92
N ARG A 605 -2.82 -17.26 -25.34
CA ARG A 605 -1.66 -18.03 -25.84
C ARG A 605 -1.16 -17.53 -27.19
N LEU A 606 -2.06 -17.13 -28.08
CA LEU A 606 -1.69 -16.72 -29.43
C LEU A 606 -1.36 -15.22 -29.54
N LEU A 607 -2.10 -14.34 -28.85
CA LEU A 607 -1.88 -12.88 -28.89
C LEU A 607 -1.05 -12.35 -27.71
N GLY A 608 -0.77 -13.17 -26.70
CA GLY A 608 -0.01 -12.75 -25.53
C GLY A 608 -0.77 -11.82 -24.58
N ARG A 609 -2.10 -11.71 -24.71
CA ARG A 609 -2.94 -10.87 -23.84
C ARG A 609 -4.34 -11.45 -23.66
N PRO A 610 -5.03 -11.15 -22.54
CA PRO A 610 -6.47 -11.41 -22.43
C PRO A 610 -7.29 -10.52 -23.38
N SER A 611 -8.57 -10.83 -23.52
CA SER A 611 -9.50 -9.99 -24.29
C SER A 611 -9.72 -8.64 -23.61
N TYR A 612 -9.91 -7.59 -24.41
CA TYR A 612 -10.16 -6.25 -23.91
C TYR A 612 -11.56 -6.09 -23.34
N GLY A 613 -12.55 -6.80 -23.87
CA GLY A 613 -13.92 -6.58 -23.45
C GLY A 613 -14.94 -7.32 -24.28
N ARG A 614 -16.20 -6.91 -24.14
CA ARG A 614 -17.34 -7.67 -24.64
C ARG A 614 -17.40 -7.74 -26.16
N SER A 615 -17.12 -6.63 -26.83
CA SER A 615 -17.18 -6.57 -28.30
C SER A 615 -16.19 -7.53 -28.96
N GLU A 616 -14.97 -7.61 -28.44
CA GLU A 616 -13.92 -8.51 -28.94
C GLU A 616 -14.32 -9.98 -28.69
N MET A 617 -14.69 -10.31 -27.46
CA MET A 617 -15.11 -11.68 -27.10
C MET A 617 -16.32 -12.15 -27.93
N ASN A 618 -17.30 -11.28 -28.15
CA ASN A 618 -18.49 -11.62 -28.95
C ASN A 618 -18.14 -11.91 -30.41
N SER A 619 -17.20 -11.15 -30.99
CA SER A 619 -16.77 -11.39 -32.37
C SER A 619 -16.17 -12.78 -32.54
N TYR A 620 -15.33 -13.23 -31.59
CA TYR A 620 -14.77 -14.57 -31.60
C TYR A 620 -15.80 -15.65 -31.27
N TYR A 621 -16.77 -15.34 -30.41
CA TYR A 621 -17.88 -16.25 -30.11
C TYR A 621 -18.76 -16.49 -31.35
N ASP A 622 -19.04 -15.44 -32.14
CA ASP A 622 -19.79 -15.56 -33.40
C ASP A 622 -19.02 -16.38 -34.43
N VAL A 623 -17.69 -16.22 -34.49
CA VAL A 623 -16.82 -17.06 -35.33
C VAL A 623 -16.83 -18.51 -34.86
N ALA A 624 -16.75 -18.75 -33.55
CA ALA A 624 -16.85 -20.09 -32.96
C ALA A 624 -18.17 -20.77 -33.31
N TYR A 625 -19.28 -20.03 -33.25
CA TYR A 625 -20.60 -20.55 -33.60
C TYR A 625 -20.70 -20.90 -35.09
N LYS A 626 -20.17 -20.06 -35.99
CA LYS A 626 -20.31 -20.25 -37.45
C LYS A 626 -19.28 -21.21 -38.05
N LYS A 627 -18.02 -21.14 -37.61
CA LYS A 627 -16.86 -21.83 -38.22
C LYS A 627 -16.21 -22.86 -37.29
N GLY A 628 -16.65 -22.95 -36.03
CA GLY A 628 -16.07 -23.87 -35.05
C GLY A 628 -14.65 -23.47 -34.60
N PHE A 629 -13.99 -24.44 -33.97
CA PHE A 629 -12.66 -24.28 -33.38
C PHE A 629 -11.59 -23.77 -34.35
N TYR A 630 -11.46 -24.40 -35.52
CA TYR A 630 -10.43 -24.04 -36.50
C TYR A 630 -10.58 -22.60 -36.99
N GLY A 631 -11.81 -22.14 -37.19
CA GLY A 631 -12.10 -20.78 -37.60
C GLY A 631 -11.70 -19.73 -36.56
N VAL A 632 -11.80 -20.05 -35.26
CA VAL A 632 -11.35 -19.15 -34.17
C VAL A 632 -9.82 -18.99 -34.19
N VAL A 633 -9.10 -20.10 -34.29
CA VAL A 633 -7.62 -20.09 -34.33
C VAL A 633 -7.12 -19.29 -35.54
N GLU A 634 -7.70 -19.52 -36.73
CA GLU A 634 -7.39 -18.73 -37.92
C GLU A 634 -7.73 -17.26 -37.75
N ALA A 635 -8.90 -16.94 -37.18
CA ALA A 635 -9.32 -15.56 -36.98
C ALA A 635 -8.36 -14.79 -36.05
N ILE A 636 -7.77 -15.45 -35.05
CA ILE A 636 -6.81 -14.84 -34.12
C ILE A 636 -5.44 -14.62 -34.79
N VAL A 637 -4.87 -15.65 -35.43
CA VAL A 637 -3.54 -15.59 -36.06
C VAL A 637 -3.53 -14.69 -37.30
N ASN A 638 -4.67 -14.48 -37.95
CA ASN A 638 -4.81 -13.60 -39.12
C ASN A 638 -5.20 -12.15 -38.76
N THR A 639 -5.23 -11.79 -37.47
CA THR A 639 -5.45 -10.40 -37.07
C THR A 639 -4.27 -9.51 -37.44
N LYS A 640 -4.57 -8.24 -37.75
CA LYS A 640 -3.54 -7.20 -37.94
C LYS A 640 -2.65 -7.04 -36.70
N GLU A 641 -3.21 -7.20 -35.51
CA GLU A 641 -2.45 -7.14 -34.27
C GLU A 641 -1.39 -8.25 -34.16
N TYR A 642 -1.72 -9.49 -34.55
CA TYR A 642 -0.76 -10.58 -34.57
C TYR A 642 0.42 -10.26 -35.49
N SER A 643 0.13 -9.82 -36.72
CA SER A 643 1.16 -9.47 -37.71
C SER A 643 2.04 -8.30 -37.26
N GLU A 644 1.48 -7.27 -36.63
CA GLU A 644 2.25 -6.12 -36.13
C GLU A 644 3.11 -6.47 -34.89
N ALA A 645 2.65 -7.39 -34.05
CA ALA A 645 3.34 -7.72 -32.80
C ALA A 645 4.43 -8.78 -32.98
N PHE A 646 4.18 -9.80 -33.82
CA PHE A 646 5.06 -10.96 -33.96
C PHE A 646 5.62 -11.14 -35.38
N GLY A 647 4.95 -10.62 -36.41
CA GLY A 647 5.32 -10.88 -37.79
C GLY A 647 5.24 -12.37 -38.14
N GLU A 648 6.16 -12.84 -38.96
CA GLU A 648 6.21 -14.24 -39.42
C GLU A 648 7.26 -15.09 -38.69
N ASP A 649 8.26 -14.44 -38.07
CA ASP A 649 9.46 -15.09 -37.53
C ASP A 649 9.56 -15.07 -36.00
N THR A 650 8.73 -14.28 -35.31
CA THR A 650 8.77 -14.15 -33.85
C THR A 650 7.80 -15.12 -33.19
N VAL A 651 8.28 -15.86 -32.18
CA VAL A 651 7.41 -16.69 -31.34
C VAL A 651 6.56 -15.76 -30.45
N PRO A 652 5.23 -15.94 -30.37
CA PRO A 652 4.39 -15.19 -29.46
C PRO A 652 4.90 -15.29 -28.02
N TYR A 653 4.73 -14.22 -27.29
CA TYR A 653 5.15 -14.13 -25.89
C TYR A 653 4.08 -13.38 -25.10
N GLU A 654 4.10 -13.52 -23.77
CA GLU A 654 3.17 -12.79 -22.91
C GLU A 654 3.49 -11.28 -22.94
N ARG A 655 2.54 -10.50 -23.46
CA ARG A 655 2.61 -9.04 -23.66
C ARG A 655 1.83 -8.27 -22.60
N TYR A 656 0.72 -8.81 -22.12
CA TYR A 656 -0.12 -8.16 -21.12
C TYR A 656 -0.60 -9.14 -20.05
N VAL A 657 -0.68 -8.63 -18.82
CA VAL A 657 -1.20 -9.31 -17.63
C VAL A 657 -2.35 -8.51 -17.03
N THR A 658 -3.25 -9.18 -16.33
CA THR A 658 -4.29 -8.52 -15.52
C THR A 658 -3.70 -8.01 -14.20
N ALA A 659 -4.41 -7.13 -13.48
CA ALA A 659 -3.94 -6.67 -12.17
C ALA A 659 -3.85 -7.83 -11.16
N ALA A 660 -4.78 -8.79 -11.23
CA ALA A 660 -4.74 -10.02 -10.45
C ALA A 660 -3.50 -10.87 -10.77
N GLY A 661 -3.17 -11.02 -12.06
CA GLY A 661 -1.98 -11.73 -12.51
C GLY A 661 -0.67 -11.10 -12.04
N LEU A 662 -0.55 -9.77 -12.17
CA LEU A 662 0.63 -9.05 -11.67
C LEU A 662 0.76 -9.21 -10.16
N LYS A 663 -0.32 -9.03 -9.39
CA LYS A 663 -0.33 -9.18 -7.93
C LYS A 663 0.10 -10.59 -7.50
N MET A 664 -0.26 -11.63 -8.25
CA MET A 664 0.18 -13.00 -7.95
C MET A 664 1.71 -13.16 -8.06
N ARG A 665 2.38 -12.37 -8.92
CA ARG A 665 3.83 -12.42 -9.15
C ARG A 665 4.60 -11.49 -8.20
N THR A 666 4.09 -10.29 -7.95
CA THR A 666 4.78 -9.25 -7.17
C THR A 666 4.35 -9.16 -5.71
N GLY A 667 3.20 -9.73 -5.34
CA GLY A 667 2.65 -9.69 -3.99
C GLY A 667 3.25 -10.71 -3.03
N VAL A 668 4.38 -11.33 -3.38
CA VAL A 668 5.08 -12.32 -2.56
C VAL A 668 6.12 -11.59 -1.71
N SER A 669 6.27 -11.96 -0.43
CA SER A 669 7.16 -11.27 0.52
C SER A 669 8.63 -11.17 0.07
N GLY A 670 9.07 -12.02 -0.87
CA GLY A 670 10.42 -11.98 -1.44
C GLY A 670 10.62 -11.00 -2.60
N SER A 671 9.54 -10.54 -3.25
CA SER A 671 9.59 -9.53 -4.33
C SER A 671 9.25 -8.12 -3.87
N VAL A 672 8.62 -7.97 -2.71
CA VAL A 672 8.52 -6.70 -2.00
C VAL A 672 9.89 -6.40 -1.39
N THR A 673 10.62 -5.45 -1.97
CA THR A 673 11.90 -5.02 -1.41
C THR A 673 11.68 -4.46 0.00
N SER A 674 12.39 -4.98 0.99
CA SER A 674 12.36 -4.46 2.38
C SER A 674 12.69 -2.96 2.43
N ALA A 675 13.38 -2.43 1.42
CA ALA A 675 13.66 -1.03 1.24
C ALA A 675 12.42 -0.12 1.23
N MET A 676 11.23 -0.60 0.78
CA MET A 676 10.01 0.20 0.82
C MET A 676 9.33 0.22 2.19
N ALA A 677 9.65 -0.75 3.08
CA ALA A 677 9.12 -0.79 4.44
C ALA A 677 9.97 0.02 5.43
N ILE A 678 11.22 0.32 5.08
CA ILE A 678 12.11 1.18 5.86
C ILE A 678 11.83 2.64 5.46
N MET A 679 10.62 3.14 5.80
CA MET A 679 10.36 4.59 5.81
C MET A 679 10.97 5.20 7.07
N GLY A 680 12.30 5.22 7.06
CA GLY A 680 13.14 5.91 8.02
C GLY A 680 14.56 5.61 7.58
N GLU A 681 15.24 6.58 6.96
CA GLU A 681 16.71 6.52 6.88
C GLU A 681 17.21 6.09 8.27
N GLU A 682 18.05 5.06 8.35
CA GLU A 682 18.72 4.72 9.60
C GLU A 682 19.58 5.92 9.98
N LYS A 683 18.97 6.86 10.72
CA LYS A 683 19.67 8.03 11.22
C LYS A 683 20.61 7.53 12.30
N VAL A 684 21.89 7.81 12.10
CA VAL A 684 22.91 7.59 13.10
C VAL A 684 22.41 8.23 14.40
N PRO A 685 22.35 7.48 15.53
CA PRO A 685 21.85 8.04 16.77
C PRO A 685 22.64 9.29 17.15
N ARG A 686 21.98 10.32 17.65
CA ARG A 686 22.61 11.62 18.00
C ARG A 686 23.82 11.48 18.92
N PHE A 687 23.84 10.47 19.80
CA PHE A 687 24.99 10.21 20.68
C PHE A 687 26.23 9.73 19.90
N VAL A 688 26.03 9.03 18.78
CA VAL A 688 27.10 8.63 17.86
C VAL A 688 27.59 9.83 17.07
N GLU A 689 26.68 10.67 16.56
CA GLU A 689 27.06 11.93 15.87
C GLU A 689 27.89 12.87 16.75
N LEU A 690 27.57 12.95 18.05
CA LEU A 690 28.32 13.76 19.01
C LEU A 690 29.68 13.15 19.38
N GLY A 691 29.87 11.83 19.19
CA GLY A 691 31.09 11.10 19.52
C GLY A 691 32.02 10.84 18.33
N MET A 692 31.55 11.00 17.10
CA MET A 692 32.36 10.79 15.90
C MET A 692 33.31 11.98 15.68
N GLY A 693 34.61 11.68 15.54
CA GLY A 693 35.61 12.65 15.09
C GLY A 693 35.25 13.17 13.70
N LYS A 694 35.41 14.48 13.48
CA LYS A 694 34.92 15.16 12.26
C LYS A 694 35.77 14.89 11.02
N ASP A 695 37.00 14.41 11.19
CA ASP A 695 38.01 14.39 10.13
C ASP A 695 38.73 13.03 10.05
N MET A 696 39.14 12.65 8.84
CA MET A 696 40.15 11.60 8.62
C MET A 696 41.47 12.08 9.24
N LEU A 697 41.85 11.50 10.37
CA LEU A 697 43.08 11.86 11.07
C LEU A 697 44.27 11.40 10.23
N THR A 698 45.07 12.36 9.77
CA THR A 698 46.35 12.06 9.14
C THR A 698 47.40 11.74 10.20
N GLU A 699 48.39 10.91 9.85
CA GLU A 699 49.46 10.51 10.77
C GLU A 699 50.17 11.70 11.47
N PRO A 700 50.48 12.83 10.79
CA PRO A 700 51.08 14.00 11.44
C PRO A 700 50.17 14.65 12.50
N GLU A 701 48.85 14.59 12.30
CA GLU A 701 47.89 15.14 13.27
C GLU A 701 47.76 14.24 14.50
N VAL A 702 47.86 12.92 14.29
CA VAL A 702 47.93 11.94 15.38
C VAL A 702 49.21 12.18 16.20
N GLU A 703 50.37 12.30 15.56
CA GLU A 703 51.64 12.59 16.23
C GLU A 703 51.61 13.92 17.01
N PHE A 704 51.03 14.98 16.43
CA PHE A 704 50.87 16.26 17.11
C PHE A 704 50.06 16.12 18.41
N ARG A 705 48.96 15.36 18.37
CA ARG A 705 48.10 15.11 19.55
C ARG A 705 48.78 14.21 20.59
N ILE A 706 49.64 13.29 20.16
CA ILE A 706 50.45 12.46 21.08
C ILE A 706 51.48 13.32 21.81
N ASN A 707 52.13 14.24 21.11
CA ASN A 707 53.23 15.07 21.64
C ASN A 707 52.77 16.31 22.44
N GLN A 708 51.48 16.46 22.71
CA GLN A 708 50.97 17.62 23.46
C GLN A 708 51.28 17.52 24.96
N GLY A 709 51.68 18.64 25.57
CA GLY A 709 51.89 18.77 27.02
C GLY A 709 53.37 18.87 27.44
N VAL A 710 53.63 18.69 28.74
CA VAL A 710 55.00 18.59 29.28
C VAL A 710 55.57 17.22 28.92
N SER A 711 56.87 17.14 28.69
CA SER A 711 57.53 15.89 28.30
C SER A 711 57.27 14.76 29.31
N VAL A 712 57.08 13.55 28.78
CA VAL A 712 56.90 12.30 29.57
C VAL A 712 58.10 12.03 30.48
N GLN A 713 59.26 12.66 30.21
CA GLN A 713 60.45 12.61 31.05
C GLN A 713 60.15 12.97 32.52
N ARG A 714 59.20 13.88 32.79
CA ARG A 714 58.79 14.21 34.16
C ARG A 714 58.33 12.99 34.95
N GLU A 715 57.58 12.10 34.31
CA GLU A 715 57.07 10.86 34.93
C GLU A 715 58.14 9.76 34.98
N GLN A 716 59.12 9.80 34.08
CA GLN A 716 60.16 8.78 33.94
C GLN A 716 61.44 9.06 34.77
N THR A 717 61.59 10.23 35.40
CA THR A 717 62.79 10.56 36.20
C THR A 717 62.91 9.71 37.47
N LYS A 718 64.06 9.03 37.65
CA LYS A 718 64.37 8.23 38.84
C LYS A 718 65.12 9.07 39.88
N ILE A 719 64.64 9.04 41.12
CA ILE A 719 65.25 9.73 42.27
C ILE A 719 66.12 8.75 43.06
N PHE A 720 67.37 9.10 43.32
CA PHE A 720 68.31 8.29 44.10
C PHE A 720 68.41 8.84 45.52
N LYS A 721 68.16 7.98 46.52
CA LYS A 721 68.23 8.31 47.96
C LYS A 721 69.12 7.34 48.70
N LEU A 722 69.90 7.84 49.66
CA LEU A 722 70.72 7.08 50.58
C LEU A 722 69.83 6.62 51.74
N ILE A 723 69.34 5.38 51.66
CA ILE A 723 68.44 4.81 52.68
C ILE A 723 69.21 3.91 53.66
N ASP A 724 70.19 3.14 53.15
CA ASP A 724 70.97 2.18 53.93
C ASP A 724 72.44 2.20 53.48
N LEU A 725 73.36 2.07 54.45
CA LEU A 725 74.81 2.00 54.24
C LEU A 725 75.34 0.55 54.12
N ASN A 726 74.51 -0.44 54.45
CA ASN A 726 74.86 -1.86 54.38
C ASN A 726 74.85 -2.40 52.94
N ASP A 727 73.96 -1.88 52.09
CA ASP A 727 73.88 -2.27 50.67
C ASP A 727 74.98 -1.58 49.84
N LYS A 728 76.18 -2.17 49.85
CA LYS A 728 77.33 -1.66 49.09
C LYS A 728 77.10 -1.56 47.58
N PRO A 729 76.42 -2.52 46.92
CA PRO A 729 76.01 -2.36 45.51
C PRO A 729 75.11 -1.14 45.27
N ALA A 730 74.06 -0.94 46.06
CA ALA A 730 73.17 0.22 45.90
C ALA A 730 73.89 1.53 46.18
N LEU A 731 74.77 1.56 47.20
CA LEU A 731 75.62 2.71 47.49
C LEU A 731 76.51 3.06 46.29
N LYS A 732 77.11 2.06 45.63
CA LYS A 732 77.93 2.28 44.43
C LYS A 732 77.12 2.86 43.26
N VAL A 733 75.87 2.41 43.08
CA VAL A 733 74.95 2.96 42.07
C VAL A 733 74.59 4.41 42.40
N LEU A 734 74.36 4.72 43.68
CA LEU A 734 74.06 6.07 44.16
C LEU A 734 75.26 7.01 43.97
N ILE A 735 76.48 6.58 44.32
CA ILE A 735 77.71 7.33 44.06
C ILE A 735 77.87 7.59 42.56
N GLY A 736 77.63 6.58 41.72
CA GLY A 736 77.63 6.75 40.26
C GLY A 736 76.56 7.74 39.78
N ALA A 737 75.37 7.76 40.39
CA ALA A 737 74.35 8.75 40.08
C ALA A 737 74.76 10.18 40.50
N ALA A 738 75.42 10.33 41.65
CA ALA A 738 75.96 11.62 42.09
C ALA A 738 77.04 12.14 41.13
N TYR A 739 77.94 11.27 40.64
CA TYR A 739 78.91 11.64 39.61
C TYR A 739 78.24 12.10 38.31
N ARG A 740 77.24 11.35 37.82
CA ARG A 740 76.48 11.75 36.62
C ARG A 740 75.74 13.06 36.79
N GLN A 741 75.23 13.35 37.98
CA GLN A 741 74.52 14.60 38.24
C GLN A 741 75.47 15.81 38.27
N ILE A 742 76.60 15.69 38.98
CA ILE A 742 77.52 16.81 39.22
C ILE A 742 78.44 17.04 38.02
N PHE A 743 78.92 15.96 37.38
CA PHE A 743 79.84 16.04 36.26
C PHE A 743 79.17 15.85 34.89
N GLU A 744 77.84 15.68 34.84
CA GLU A 744 77.02 15.40 33.65
C GLU A 744 77.30 14.07 32.93
N ARG A 745 78.29 13.30 33.39
CA ARG A 745 78.73 12.03 32.81
C ARG A 745 79.30 11.10 33.87
N ASP A 746 79.41 9.82 33.54
CA ASP A 746 80.20 8.89 34.35
C ASP A 746 81.69 9.27 34.27
N LEU A 747 82.42 9.11 35.38
CA LEU A 747 83.86 9.30 35.44
C LEU A 747 84.58 7.98 35.10
N GLU A 748 85.61 8.01 34.25
CA GLU A 748 86.39 6.82 33.90
C GLU A 748 87.26 6.31 35.07
N PRO A 749 87.59 4.99 35.12
CA PRO A 749 88.32 4.38 36.23
C PRO A 749 89.68 5.01 36.58
N TYR A 750 90.32 5.67 35.62
CA TYR A 750 91.66 6.25 35.75
C TYR A 750 91.66 7.62 36.46
N VAL A 751 90.52 8.33 36.48
CA VAL A 751 90.36 9.61 37.21
C VAL A 751 89.99 9.36 38.69
N ILE A 752 89.37 8.23 39.00
CA ILE A 752 88.74 7.94 40.30
C ILE A 752 89.72 7.43 41.37
N ARG A 753 90.71 6.59 41.02
CA ARG A 753 91.54 5.89 42.02
C ARG A 753 92.40 6.78 42.93
N ALA A 754 92.62 8.05 42.56
CA ALA A 754 93.44 8.97 43.34
C ALA A 754 92.64 10.15 43.94
N ALA A 755 91.59 10.64 43.26
CA ALA A 755 90.95 11.91 43.63
C ALA A 755 89.79 11.77 44.63
N PHE A 756 88.95 10.72 44.52
CA PHE A 756 87.69 10.62 45.27
C PHE A 756 87.55 9.38 46.14
N THR A 757 88.53 8.47 46.13
CA THR A 757 88.50 7.24 46.93
C THR A 757 88.35 7.52 48.43
N SER A 758 88.93 8.62 48.93
CA SER A 758 88.76 9.05 50.31
C SER A 758 87.34 9.52 50.64
N LEU A 759 86.65 10.17 49.70
CA LEU A 759 85.26 10.61 49.89
C LEU A 759 84.29 9.43 49.78
N GLU A 760 84.52 8.51 48.85
CA GLU A 760 83.74 7.27 48.72
C GLU A 760 83.85 6.41 49.99
N SER A 761 85.06 6.28 50.55
CA SER A 761 85.27 5.55 51.80
C SER A 761 84.58 6.23 52.98
N ARG A 762 84.68 7.57 53.08
CA ARG A 762 84.03 8.35 54.14
C ARG A 762 82.50 8.22 54.08
N LEU A 763 81.91 8.29 52.89
CA LEU A 763 80.48 8.07 52.70
C LEU A 763 80.08 6.62 53.02
N SER A 764 80.87 5.64 52.59
CA SER A 764 80.63 4.21 52.87
C SER A 764 80.73 3.86 54.36
N ASN A 765 81.54 4.58 55.12
CA ASN A 765 81.69 4.43 56.57
C ASN A 765 80.66 5.26 57.37
N GLY A 766 79.88 6.12 56.72
CA GLY A 766 78.94 7.04 57.38
C GLY A 766 79.63 8.21 58.10
N GLU A 767 80.88 8.54 57.76
CA GLU A 767 81.62 9.67 58.32
C GLU A 767 81.18 11.03 57.75
N ILE A 768 80.50 11.01 56.59
CA ILE A 768 79.88 12.16 55.94
C ILE A 768 78.49 11.79 55.43
N ASN A 769 77.55 12.74 55.38
CA ASN A 769 76.25 12.54 54.74
C ASN A 769 76.35 12.74 53.20
N LEU A 770 75.28 12.42 52.47
CA LEU A 770 75.30 12.55 51.00
C LEU A 770 75.40 14.01 50.56
N LYS A 771 74.83 14.94 51.33
CA LYS A 771 74.97 16.38 51.11
C LYS A 771 76.44 16.85 51.18
N GLU A 772 77.16 16.46 52.23
CA GLU A 772 78.59 16.76 52.42
C GLU A 772 79.44 16.08 51.35
N PHE A 773 79.05 14.87 50.91
CA PHE A 773 79.68 14.21 49.77
C PHE A 773 79.52 15.04 48.49
N ILE A 774 78.32 15.53 48.19
CA ILE A 774 78.03 16.38 47.02
C ILE A 774 78.78 17.71 47.09
N GLU A 775 78.82 18.35 48.27
CA GLU A 775 79.59 19.57 48.51
C GLU A 775 81.09 19.35 48.27
N ALA A 776 81.63 18.23 48.79
CA ALA A 776 83.03 17.86 48.59
C ALA A 776 83.37 17.56 47.12
N LEU A 777 82.45 16.94 46.36
CA LEU A 777 82.61 16.74 44.93
C LEU A 777 82.63 18.07 44.17
N GLY A 778 81.77 19.02 44.54
CA GLY A 778 81.75 20.36 43.96
C GLY A 778 83.01 21.17 44.26
N CYS A 779 83.59 21.00 45.46
CA CYS A 779 84.80 21.72 45.88
C CYS A 779 86.11 21.11 45.34
N SER A 780 86.01 20.04 44.55
CA SER A 780 87.16 19.31 44.03
C SER A 780 87.88 20.07 42.90
N ASP A 781 89.19 19.83 42.78
CA ASP A 781 90.00 20.40 41.69
C ASP A 781 89.49 19.95 40.30
N LEU A 782 88.85 18.78 40.23
CA LEU A 782 88.24 18.28 39.00
C LEU A 782 87.03 19.11 38.57
N TYR A 783 86.13 19.43 39.50
CA TYR A 783 84.96 20.27 39.21
C TYR A 783 85.39 21.68 38.79
N ILE A 784 86.41 22.21 39.46
CA ILE A 784 87.02 23.50 39.11
C ILE A 784 87.55 23.48 37.67
N LYS A 785 88.27 22.43 37.28
CA LYS A 785 88.83 22.31 35.93
C LYS A 785 87.77 22.19 34.83
N GLU A 786 86.67 21.49 35.10
CA GLU A 786 85.64 21.22 34.08
C GLU A 786 84.58 22.33 33.98
N PHE A 787 84.12 22.87 35.11
CA PHE A 787 82.95 23.76 35.14
C PHE A 787 83.23 25.17 35.66
N TYR A 788 84.42 25.45 36.19
CA TYR A 788 84.81 26.79 36.65
C TYR A 788 85.82 27.47 35.72
N THR A 789 86.98 26.84 35.46
CA THR A 789 88.05 27.47 34.67
C THR A 789 87.71 27.81 33.21
N PRO A 790 86.89 27.03 32.48
CA PRO A 790 86.63 27.33 31.06
C PRO A 790 85.47 28.30 30.84
N TYR A 791 84.76 28.72 31.89
CA TYR A 791 83.48 29.43 31.76
C TYR A 791 83.45 30.75 32.56
N PRO A 792 82.74 31.79 32.08
CA PRO A 792 82.54 33.02 32.83
C PRO A 792 81.63 32.77 34.05
N ASN A 793 81.73 33.61 35.07
CA ASN A 793 80.95 33.46 36.32
C ASN A 793 79.44 33.31 36.08
N THR A 794 78.86 33.99 35.09
CA THR A 794 77.43 33.84 34.75
C THR A 794 77.07 32.43 34.28
N LYS A 795 77.94 31.83 33.45
CA LYS A 795 77.80 30.43 33.01
C LYS A 795 78.05 29.45 34.17
N VAL A 796 79.02 29.74 35.02
CA VAL A 796 79.28 28.97 36.26
C VAL A 796 78.05 28.98 37.16
N ILE A 797 77.34 30.11 37.27
CA ILE A 797 76.12 30.22 38.08
C ILE A 797 75.01 29.33 37.52
N GLU A 798 74.71 29.39 36.22
CA GLU A 798 73.65 28.54 35.65
C GLU A 798 73.98 27.04 35.74
N LEU A 799 75.24 26.66 35.52
CA LEU A 799 75.72 25.28 35.67
C LEU A 799 75.65 24.85 37.14
N GLY A 800 76.08 25.70 38.07
CA GLY A 800 75.96 25.45 39.51
C GLY A 800 74.51 25.19 39.92
N THR A 801 73.58 26.05 39.52
CA THR A 801 72.15 25.83 39.80
C THR A 801 71.59 24.58 39.12
N LYS A 802 72.11 24.20 37.94
CA LYS A 802 71.74 22.95 37.24
C LYS A 802 72.22 21.72 38.00
N HIS A 803 73.49 21.68 38.42
CA HIS A 803 74.07 20.52 39.10
C HIS A 803 73.53 20.33 40.52
N PHE A 804 73.46 21.41 41.30
CA PHE A 804 73.16 21.33 42.72
C PHE A 804 71.68 21.59 43.06
N LEU A 805 70.96 22.42 42.29
CA LEU A 805 69.55 22.76 42.56
C LEU A 805 68.55 22.14 41.59
N GLY A 806 69.03 21.54 40.50
CA GLY A 806 68.19 20.85 39.52
C GLY A 806 67.39 21.79 38.60
N ARG A 807 67.78 23.07 38.50
CA ARG A 807 67.02 24.14 37.82
C ARG A 807 67.91 25.26 37.29
N ALA A 808 67.35 26.15 36.46
CA ALA A 808 67.98 27.42 36.09
C ALA A 808 67.95 28.45 37.25
N PRO A 809 68.73 29.56 37.18
CA PRO A 809 68.59 30.71 38.07
C PRO A 809 67.18 31.32 37.98
N LEU A 810 66.59 31.69 39.13
CA LEU A 810 65.21 32.17 39.26
C LEU A 810 65.07 33.65 38.87
N THR A 811 65.99 34.50 39.34
CA THR A 811 65.87 35.96 39.23
C THR A 811 67.22 36.64 39.07
N GLN A 812 67.22 37.89 38.59
CA GLN A 812 68.43 38.70 38.48
C GLN A 812 69.12 38.90 39.84
N LYS A 813 68.34 38.98 40.93
CA LYS A 813 68.88 39.12 42.28
C LYS A 813 69.70 37.90 42.68
N GLU A 814 69.25 36.70 42.32
CA GLU A 814 69.99 35.46 42.58
C GLU A 814 71.32 35.41 41.80
N ILE A 815 71.30 35.82 40.52
CA ILE A 815 72.52 35.92 39.71
C ILE A 815 73.50 36.93 40.33
N GLN A 816 73.01 38.08 40.78
CA GLN A 816 73.84 39.10 41.43
C GLN A 816 74.44 38.59 42.75
N THR A 817 73.65 37.92 43.60
CA THR A 817 74.15 37.39 44.88
C THR A 817 75.22 36.33 44.66
N TYR A 818 75.03 35.41 43.71
CA TYR A 818 76.03 34.39 43.44
C TYR A 818 77.26 34.95 42.72
N ASN A 819 77.10 35.94 41.84
CA ASN A 819 78.24 36.59 41.21
C ASN A 819 79.08 37.37 42.24
N ALA A 820 78.45 38.00 43.24
CA ALA A 820 79.15 38.62 44.35
C ALA A 820 79.97 37.60 45.17
N ILE A 821 79.37 36.45 45.52
CA ILE A 821 80.06 35.37 46.24
C ILE A 821 81.24 34.81 45.45
N LEU A 822 81.04 34.54 44.14
CA LEU A 822 82.12 34.07 43.27
C LEU A 822 83.26 35.07 43.15
N ALA A 823 82.96 36.38 43.13
CA ALA A 823 83.96 37.43 43.04
C ALA A 823 84.74 37.66 44.34
N SER A 824 84.09 37.52 45.52
CA SER A 824 84.73 37.81 46.81
C SER A 824 85.39 36.60 47.47
N GLU A 825 84.77 35.43 47.39
CA GLU A 825 85.14 34.24 48.17
C GLU A 825 85.47 33.01 47.31
N GLY A 826 85.13 33.05 46.02
CA GLY A 826 85.43 31.99 45.05
C GLY A 826 84.44 30.82 45.05
N ILE A 827 84.80 29.75 44.32
CA ILE A 827 83.89 28.64 43.98
C ILE A 827 83.45 27.79 45.18
N ARG A 828 84.31 27.62 46.19
CA ARG A 828 83.99 26.79 47.37
C ARG A 828 82.84 27.41 48.18
N SER A 829 82.90 28.72 48.44
CA SER A 829 81.81 29.45 49.09
C SER A 829 80.54 29.47 48.24
N PHE A 830 80.65 29.58 46.91
CA PHE A 830 79.49 29.53 46.02
C PHE A 830 78.74 28.20 46.09
N ILE A 831 79.46 27.07 46.09
CA ILE A 831 78.85 25.74 46.21
C ILE A 831 78.25 25.55 47.61
N GLY A 832 78.99 25.94 48.66
CA GLY A 832 78.50 25.94 50.03
C GLY A 832 77.21 26.76 50.19
N ALA A 833 77.10 27.91 49.52
CA ALA A 833 75.90 28.75 49.57
C ALA A 833 74.67 28.08 48.94
N MET A 834 74.84 27.26 47.90
CA MET A 834 73.74 26.51 47.28
C MET A 834 73.34 25.28 48.10
N VAL A 835 74.33 24.46 48.49
CA VAL A 835 74.09 23.18 49.18
C VAL A 835 73.59 23.39 50.61
N ASN A 836 74.06 24.44 51.30
CA ASN A 836 73.56 24.82 52.63
C ASN A 836 72.32 25.73 52.59
N GLY A 837 71.80 26.03 51.38
CA GLY A 837 70.59 26.83 51.21
C GLY A 837 69.32 26.10 51.63
N MET A 838 68.31 26.87 52.07
CA MET A 838 66.99 26.33 52.46
C MET A 838 66.31 25.55 51.33
N GLU A 839 66.52 25.95 50.07
CA GLU A 839 65.94 25.25 48.92
C GLU A 839 66.51 23.84 48.75
N TYR A 840 67.83 23.68 48.90
CA TYR A 840 68.47 22.37 48.78
C TYR A 840 67.95 21.43 49.88
N ALA A 841 67.84 21.93 51.11
CA ALA A 841 67.28 21.19 52.22
C ALA A 841 65.82 20.75 51.99
N GLN A 842 64.98 21.62 51.40
CA GLN A 842 63.58 21.29 51.09
C GLN A 842 63.43 20.33 49.90
N ALA A 843 64.26 20.46 48.86
CA ALA A 843 64.14 19.68 47.64
C ALA A 843 64.81 18.31 47.73
N PHE A 844 65.96 18.21 48.41
CA PHE A 844 66.81 17.01 48.43
C PHE A 844 67.10 16.51 49.85
N GLY A 845 67.11 17.39 50.85
CA GLY A 845 67.50 17.03 52.21
C GLY A 845 68.99 16.63 52.29
N GLU A 846 69.33 15.73 53.21
CA GLU A 846 70.71 15.25 53.39
C GLU A 846 71.02 13.95 52.64
N ASP A 847 69.99 13.27 52.13
CA ASP A 847 70.07 11.88 51.64
C ASP A 847 69.72 11.71 50.16
N THR A 848 69.27 12.76 49.45
CA THR A 848 68.84 12.64 48.04
C THR A 848 69.88 13.23 47.09
N VAL A 849 70.21 12.51 46.02
CA VAL A 849 71.03 13.07 44.92
C VAL A 849 70.19 14.11 44.16
N PRO A 850 70.71 15.31 43.89
CA PRO A 850 70.04 16.30 43.06
C PRO A 850 69.60 15.70 41.73
N TYR A 851 68.43 16.12 41.24
CA TYR A 851 67.85 15.61 40.00
C TYR A 851 67.20 16.75 39.23
N ARG A 852 66.98 16.56 37.92
CA ARG A 852 66.28 17.54 37.06
C ARG A 852 64.87 17.80 37.60
N ARG A 853 64.59 19.05 37.96
CA ARG A 853 63.25 19.50 38.37
C ARG A 853 62.53 20.16 37.19
N PHE A 854 61.21 20.10 37.17
CA PHE A 854 60.36 20.79 36.19
C PHE A 854 59.59 21.92 36.89
N PRO A 855 60.24 23.07 37.18
CA PRO A 855 59.65 24.15 37.97
C PRO A 855 58.52 24.84 37.21
N THR A 856 57.38 25.06 37.85
CA THR A 856 56.22 25.77 37.26
C THR A 856 56.22 27.27 37.57
N LEU A 857 56.75 27.66 38.73
CA LEU A 857 56.94 29.04 39.17
C LEU A 857 58.42 29.23 39.53
N PRO A 858 59.08 30.35 39.21
CA PRO A 858 58.64 31.58 38.50
C PRO A 858 58.54 31.49 36.96
N ALA A 859 57.98 32.53 36.31
CA ALA A 859 57.49 32.56 34.92
C ALA A 859 58.49 32.14 33.81
N ALA A 860 59.80 32.33 34.00
CA ALA A 860 60.82 31.96 33.02
C ALA A 860 61.57 30.65 33.37
N ASN A 861 61.28 30.05 34.53
CA ASN A 861 62.12 28.97 35.05
C ASN A 861 61.92 27.66 34.29
N PHE A 862 60.67 27.31 33.91
CA PHE A 862 60.39 26.12 33.09
C PHE A 862 61.13 26.15 31.74
N PRO A 863 60.96 27.16 30.86
CA PRO A 863 61.63 27.17 29.57
C PRO A 863 63.16 27.29 29.68
N ASN A 864 63.68 27.99 30.69
CA ASN A 864 65.14 28.10 30.89
C ASN A 864 65.74 26.77 31.34
N THR A 865 65.06 26.06 32.24
CA THR A 865 65.48 24.74 32.70
C THR A 865 65.39 23.71 31.57
N GLU A 866 64.33 23.75 30.74
CA GLU A 866 64.23 22.93 29.52
C GLU A 866 65.42 23.17 28.59
N LYS A 867 65.78 24.43 28.32
CA LYS A 867 66.94 24.77 27.48
C LYS A 867 68.24 24.22 28.08
N LEU A 868 68.47 24.37 29.38
CA LEU A 868 69.70 23.91 30.04
C LEU A 868 69.88 22.40 30.04
N TYR A 869 68.80 21.63 30.22
CA TYR A 869 68.87 20.16 30.26
C TYR A 869 68.77 19.51 28.88
N ASN A 870 68.17 20.19 27.89
CA ASN A 870 68.17 19.71 26.51
C ASN A 870 69.49 20.06 25.78
N GLN A 871 70.32 20.94 26.36
CA GLN A 871 71.69 21.16 25.91
C GLN A 871 72.63 20.06 26.42
N GLN A 872 73.38 19.43 25.51
CA GLN A 872 74.43 18.47 25.84
C GLN A 872 75.69 19.18 26.37
N THR A 873 76.49 18.45 27.16
CA THR A 873 77.75 18.97 27.70
C THR A 873 78.67 19.44 26.58
N LYS A 874 79.15 20.70 26.66
CA LYS A 874 80.00 21.35 25.64
C LYS A 874 79.36 21.48 24.24
N GLN A 875 78.02 21.42 24.12
CA GLN A 875 77.33 21.63 22.84
C GLN A 875 77.55 23.04 22.25
N ASN A 876 77.51 24.07 23.10
CA ASN A 876 77.85 25.45 22.76
C ASN A 876 78.38 26.20 23.99
N SER A 877 79.06 27.33 23.76
CA SER A 877 79.59 28.22 24.81
C SER A 877 78.59 29.29 25.27
N ASP A 878 77.40 29.34 24.67
CA ASP A 878 76.41 30.39 24.94
C ASP A 878 75.85 30.27 26.36
N VAL A 879 75.63 31.41 27.01
CA VAL A 879 74.97 31.47 28.33
C VAL A 879 73.46 31.45 28.11
N VAL A 880 72.74 30.51 28.73
CA VAL A 880 71.29 30.37 28.56
C VAL A 880 70.56 31.50 29.30
N VAL A 881 71.07 31.86 30.49
CA VAL A 881 70.54 32.96 31.31
C VAL A 881 71.68 33.95 31.62
N PRO A 882 72.03 34.87 30.69
CA PRO A 882 73.09 35.86 30.94
C PRO A 882 72.67 36.88 32.00
N SER A 883 71.45 37.40 31.87
CA SER A 883 70.74 38.26 32.81
C SER A 883 69.26 38.25 32.47
N PHE A 884 68.42 38.68 33.41
CA PHE A 884 67.04 39.02 33.09
C PHE A 884 66.96 40.46 32.60
N ASP A 885 66.06 40.71 31.65
CA ASP A 885 65.82 42.06 31.13
C ASP A 885 65.44 43.00 32.28
N PRO A 886 65.97 44.25 32.30
CA PRO A 886 65.65 45.21 33.33
C PRO A 886 64.16 45.50 33.29
N VAL A 887 63.47 45.20 34.39
CA VAL A 887 62.06 45.56 34.55
C VAL A 887 62.02 47.01 35.03
N GLU A 888 61.35 47.89 34.29
CA GLU A 888 61.10 49.25 34.74
C GLU A 888 60.37 49.21 36.10
N PRO A 889 60.83 49.96 37.11
CA PRO A 889 60.12 50.02 38.38
C PRO A 889 58.70 50.52 38.11
N ARG A 890 57.69 49.85 38.68
CA ARG A 890 56.28 50.25 38.55
C ARG A 890 55.97 51.66 39.10
N MET A 891 56.97 52.33 39.70
CA MET A 891 56.91 53.72 40.13
C MET A 891 57.94 54.55 39.38
N ASP A 892 57.43 55.61 38.74
CA ASP A 892 58.16 56.55 37.91
C ASP A 892 59.10 57.44 38.74
N SER A 893 60.41 57.26 38.56
CA SER A 893 61.45 58.05 39.24
C SER A 893 61.45 59.53 38.83
N SER A 894 60.74 59.91 37.77
CA SER A 894 60.54 61.31 37.36
C SER A 894 59.56 62.09 38.25
N LYS A 895 58.85 61.41 39.17
CA LYS A 895 58.02 62.06 40.21
C LYS A 895 58.82 62.46 41.47
N LEU A 896 60.15 62.32 41.45
CA LEU A 896 61.04 62.76 42.51
C LEU A 896 61.57 64.18 42.20
N PRO A 897 61.48 65.14 43.14
CA PRO A 897 61.49 66.58 42.84
C PRO A 897 62.82 67.19 42.34
N LEU A 898 63.91 66.43 42.22
CA LEU A 898 65.26 67.00 42.04
C LEU A 898 66.00 66.56 40.76
N THR A 899 65.46 65.66 39.95
CA THR A 899 66.16 65.10 38.76
C THR A 899 65.59 65.57 37.41
N GLY A 900 64.47 66.29 37.41
CA GLY A 900 63.73 66.67 36.18
C GLY A 900 64.43 67.66 35.24
N LYS A 901 65.33 68.52 35.75
CA LYS A 901 66.02 69.51 34.89
C LYS A 901 67.18 68.92 34.08
N ALA A 902 67.92 67.94 34.62
CA ALA A 902 69.06 67.35 33.93
C ALA A 902 68.68 66.43 32.76
N ILE A 903 67.44 65.92 32.76
CA ILE A 903 66.94 64.99 31.74
C ILE A 903 66.32 65.75 30.55
N ALA A 904 65.86 66.98 30.76
CA ALA A 904 65.36 67.85 29.68
C ALA A 904 66.47 68.28 28.70
N ASP A 905 67.69 68.53 29.21
CA ASP A 905 68.83 68.95 28.38
C ASP A 905 69.44 67.80 27.57
N MET A 906 69.32 66.55 28.02
CA MET A 906 69.79 65.37 27.28
C MET A 906 68.80 64.91 26.19
N ALA A 907 67.53 65.29 26.28
CA ALA A 907 66.50 64.93 25.31
C ALA A 907 66.62 65.72 23.99
N ALA A 908 67.22 66.92 24.02
CA ALA A 908 67.43 67.76 22.84
C ALA A 908 68.50 67.20 21.87
N GLN A 909 69.43 66.34 22.34
CA GLN A 909 70.46 65.71 21.50
C GLN A 909 70.02 64.43 20.80
N LYS A 910 68.87 63.83 21.18
CA LYS A 910 68.42 62.53 20.66
C LYS A 910 67.58 62.60 19.38
N TRP A 911 67.25 63.81 18.89
CA TRP A 911 66.39 64.00 17.71
C TRP A 911 67.11 63.93 16.34
N GLU A 912 68.43 63.73 16.30
CA GLU A 912 69.22 63.66 15.05
C GLU A 912 69.67 62.24 14.61
N MET A 913 69.35 61.17 15.34
CA MET A 913 69.81 59.81 15.01
C MET A 913 68.71 58.73 15.04
N ALA A 914 67.66 58.87 14.21
CA ALA A 914 66.62 57.85 14.11
C ALA A 914 66.11 57.66 12.66
N THR A 915 66.93 57.03 11.81
CA THR A 915 66.47 56.38 10.58
C THR A 915 67.14 55.01 10.43
N ASN A 916 66.46 53.94 10.86
CA ASN A 916 66.45 52.65 10.16
C ASN A 916 65.35 51.73 10.74
N PRO A 917 64.38 51.26 9.91
CA PRO A 917 63.22 50.49 10.36
C PRO A 917 63.37 49.00 10.04
N SER A 918 63.87 48.19 10.98
CA SER A 918 63.91 46.73 10.78
C SER A 918 63.70 45.88 12.05
N GLU A 919 62.92 46.35 13.03
CA GLU A 919 62.51 45.53 14.18
C GLU A 919 61.05 45.77 14.60
N LEU A 920 60.10 45.48 13.70
CA LEU A 920 58.67 45.61 14.01
C LEU A 920 57.82 44.41 13.55
N ALA A 921 58.35 43.20 13.70
CA ALA A 921 57.66 41.99 13.24
C ALA A 921 57.70 40.77 14.20
N LYS A 922 57.93 40.95 15.51
CA LYS A 922 57.82 39.84 16.49
C LYS A 922 57.30 40.25 17.87
N VAL A 923 56.12 40.87 17.93
CA VAL A 923 55.34 40.94 19.18
C VAL A 923 53.88 40.58 18.90
N GLY A 924 53.38 39.55 19.58
CA GLY A 924 51.94 39.37 19.79
C GLY A 924 51.35 37.99 19.48
N ARG A 925 51.59 37.01 20.37
CA ARG A 925 50.69 35.86 20.53
C ARG A 925 49.54 36.23 21.47
N SER A 926 48.39 35.61 21.19
CA SER A 926 47.29 35.22 22.11
C SER A 926 46.30 36.28 22.60
N SER A 927 45.01 36.03 22.35
CA SER A 927 44.11 35.53 23.41
C SER A 927 42.72 35.23 22.86
N ASN A 928 42.15 34.18 23.42
CA ASN A 928 40.85 33.61 23.11
C ASN A 928 39.82 34.26 24.05
N ARG A 929 38.76 34.90 23.55
CA ARG A 929 37.41 34.90 24.19
C ARG A 929 36.35 35.65 23.38
N ASN A 930 35.22 34.97 23.28
CA ASN A 930 33.84 35.44 23.04
C ASN A 930 33.47 35.78 21.58
N GLN A 931 32.62 34.89 21.03
CA GLN A 931 31.74 34.97 19.85
C GLN A 931 31.98 36.11 18.84
N PRO A 932 31.94 35.77 17.53
CA PRO A 932 31.42 36.70 16.56
C PRO A 932 30.25 36.09 15.78
N THR A 933 29.12 36.78 15.89
CA THR A 933 28.26 37.10 14.75
C THR A 933 29.03 37.12 13.43
N LEU A 934 28.42 36.52 12.40
CA LEU A 934 28.82 36.53 10.98
C LEU A 934 29.63 37.79 10.61
N ASN A 935 30.95 37.65 10.56
CA ASN A 935 31.86 38.66 10.03
C ASN A 935 32.59 38.05 8.82
N PRO A 936 32.51 38.66 7.63
CA PRO A 936 33.00 38.10 6.36
C PRO A 936 34.52 38.32 6.22
N LYS A 937 35.33 37.65 7.06
CA LYS A 937 36.80 37.79 7.03
C LYS A 937 37.55 36.45 7.00
N SER A 938 36.96 35.43 6.38
CA SER A 938 37.67 34.23 5.92
C SER A 938 37.44 33.97 4.42
N ALA A 939 37.44 35.02 3.61
CA ALA A 939 37.83 34.86 2.22
C ALA A 939 39.35 34.74 2.21
N LYS A 940 39.90 33.61 1.74
CA LYS A 940 41.28 33.64 1.23
C LYS A 940 41.36 34.84 0.27
N PRO A 941 42.40 35.70 0.31
CA PRO A 941 42.51 36.79 -0.63
C PRO A 941 42.43 36.22 -2.05
N THR A 942 41.34 36.48 -2.76
CA THR A 942 41.18 36.06 -4.16
C THR A 942 42.16 36.89 -4.98
N ARG A 943 43.17 36.24 -5.58
CA ARG A 943 44.13 36.92 -6.45
C ARG A 943 43.39 37.39 -7.70
N ILE A 944 43.30 38.71 -7.88
CA ILE A 944 42.66 39.31 -9.04
C ILE A 944 43.70 39.45 -10.15
N PHE A 945 43.40 38.87 -11.32
CA PHE A 945 44.24 38.97 -12.50
C PHE A 945 43.71 40.07 -13.42
N ARG A 946 44.62 40.95 -13.86
CA ARG A 946 44.31 42.04 -14.80
C ARG A 946 45.39 42.14 -15.87
N ILE A 947 44.99 42.52 -17.07
CA ILE A 947 45.94 42.89 -18.13
C ILE A 947 46.22 44.40 -18.05
N THR A 948 47.48 44.79 -18.21
CA THR A 948 47.91 46.19 -18.29
C THR A 948 48.75 46.38 -19.55
N PRO A 949 48.79 47.59 -20.15
CA PRO A 949 49.40 47.81 -21.48
C PRO A 949 50.90 47.48 -21.59
N ASN A 950 51.62 47.26 -20.47
CA ASN A 950 53.05 46.91 -20.45
C ASN A 950 53.34 45.56 -19.75
N ILE A 951 52.41 44.59 -19.82
CA ILE A 951 52.56 43.29 -19.15
C ILE A 951 53.66 42.42 -19.79
N SER A 952 54.44 41.70 -18.97
CA SER A 952 55.45 40.76 -19.47
C SER A 952 54.80 39.52 -20.12
N GLN A 953 55.50 38.86 -21.05
CA GLN A 953 54.98 37.64 -21.71
C GLN A 953 54.72 36.49 -20.72
N VAL A 954 55.42 36.45 -19.59
CA VAL A 954 55.23 35.45 -18.54
C VAL A 954 53.96 35.75 -17.73
N GLU A 955 53.73 37.02 -17.40
CA GLU A 955 52.53 37.43 -16.67
C GLU A 955 51.27 37.33 -17.53
N SER A 956 51.34 37.62 -18.84
CA SER A 956 50.20 37.44 -19.74
C SER A 956 49.81 35.97 -19.91
N ALA A 957 50.76 35.04 -19.85
CA ALA A 957 50.48 33.61 -19.82
C ALA A 957 49.73 33.21 -18.54
N VAL A 958 50.11 33.76 -17.37
CA VAL A 958 49.41 33.53 -16.10
C VAL A 958 47.98 34.08 -16.14
N VAL A 959 47.77 35.26 -16.75
CA VAL A 959 46.43 35.82 -16.94
C VAL A 959 45.58 34.92 -17.84
N ILE A 960 46.12 34.45 -18.97
CA ILE A 960 45.41 33.51 -19.87
C ILE A 960 45.02 32.23 -19.14
N ASP A 961 45.95 31.61 -18.42
CA ASP A 961 45.69 30.38 -17.68
C ASP A 961 44.62 30.61 -16.61
N SER A 962 44.63 31.77 -15.93
CA SER A 962 43.58 32.14 -14.97
C SER A 962 42.19 32.34 -15.59
N ILE A 963 42.10 32.76 -16.87
CA ILE A 963 40.82 32.87 -17.59
C ILE A 963 40.26 31.47 -17.86
N TYR A 964 41.09 30.53 -18.31
CA TYR A 964 40.66 29.14 -18.50
C TYR A 964 40.28 28.48 -17.17
N ASP A 965 41.03 28.73 -16.10
CA ASP A 965 40.74 28.20 -14.77
C ASP A 965 39.36 28.65 -14.27
N GLN A 966 39.02 29.93 -14.47
CA GLN A 966 37.76 30.51 -14.03
C GLN A 966 36.56 30.10 -14.90
N VAL A 967 36.70 30.17 -16.23
CA VAL A 967 35.59 29.93 -17.17
C VAL A 967 35.34 28.44 -17.36
N LEU A 968 36.37 27.59 -17.23
CA LEU A 968 36.26 26.15 -17.39
C LEU A 968 36.36 25.35 -16.10
N ASP A 969 36.44 25.97 -14.91
CA ASP A 969 36.63 25.27 -13.63
C ASP A 969 37.78 24.24 -13.69
N LEU A 970 39.00 24.71 -13.92
CA LEU A 970 40.20 23.84 -13.97
C LEU A 970 41.05 23.88 -12.68
N PHE A 971 40.60 24.61 -11.63
CA PHE A 971 41.13 24.66 -10.25
C PHE A 971 42.58 24.16 -10.02
N GLY A 972 43.57 24.81 -10.67
CA GLY A 972 44.99 24.54 -10.43
C GLY A 972 45.58 23.34 -11.17
N GLU A 973 44.83 22.70 -12.07
CA GLU A 973 45.34 21.73 -13.04
C GLU A 973 45.86 22.44 -14.30
N PRO A 974 46.93 21.95 -14.95
CA PRO A 974 47.40 22.53 -16.21
C PRO A 974 46.32 22.40 -17.29
N VAL A 975 46.01 23.49 -17.98
CA VAL A 975 44.96 23.53 -19.02
C VAL A 975 45.21 22.45 -20.09
N PRO A 976 44.33 21.44 -20.23
CA PRO A 976 44.49 20.40 -21.22
C PRO A 976 44.54 20.96 -22.65
N PRO A 977 45.40 20.44 -23.54
CA PRO A 977 45.58 20.99 -24.89
C PRO A 977 44.29 20.97 -25.73
N LYS A 978 43.37 20.04 -25.44
CA LYS A 978 42.03 19.97 -26.07
C LYS A 978 41.10 21.15 -25.73
N TYR A 979 41.37 21.87 -24.64
CA TYR A 979 40.53 22.98 -24.18
C TYR A 979 41.12 24.36 -24.51
N ARG A 980 42.40 24.41 -24.88
CA ARG A 980 43.13 25.66 -25.14
C ARG A 980 42.91 26.13 -26.58
N GLN A 981 42.37 27.32 -26.73
CA GLN A 981 42.11 27.97 -28.02
C GLN A 981 43.29 28.86 -28.41
N GLN A 982 44.23 28.31 -29.20
CA GLN A 982 45.50 28.98 -29.54
C GLN A 982 45.32 30.34 -30.24
N HIS A 983 44.23 30.52 -30.99
CA HIS A 983 43.93 31.78 -31.66
C HIS A 983 43.56 32.90 -30.67
N LEU A 984 42.74 32.60 -29.65
CA LEU A 984 42.38 33.57 -28.60
C LEU A 984 43.61 33.94 -27.76
N ASP A 985 44.44 32.95 -27.42
CA ASP A 985 45.69 33.17 -26.67
C ASP A 985 46.62 34.15 -27.42
N SER A 986 46.72 34.01 -28.75
CA SER A 986 47.54 34.88 -29.59
C SER A 986 46.96 36.28 -29.70
N GLN A 987 45.64 36.40 -29.89
CA GLN A 987 44.94 37.68 -29.99
C GLN A 987 45.04 38.51 -28.70
N LEU A 988 44.89 37.88 -27.53
CA LEU A 988 45.03 38.57 -26.24
C LEU A 988 46.49 38.96 -25.94
N ARG A 989 47.46 38.12 -26.35
CA ARG A 989 48.90 38.45 -26.23
C ARG A 989 49.30 39.64 -27.11
N ASN A 990 48.71 39.76 -28.29
CA ASN A 990 48.94 40.86 -29.22
C ASN A 990 48.16 42.14 -28.86
N GLY A 991 47.24 42.07 -27.87
CA GLY A 991 46.37 43.19 -27.50
C GLY A 991 45.25 43.46 -28.51
N GLU A 992 44.92 42.49 -29.38
CA GLU A 992 43.85 42.61 -30.40
C GLU A 992 42.45 42.46 -29.79
N ILE A 993 42.33 41.72 -28.68
CA ILE A 993 41.07 41.53 -27.93
C ILE A 993 41.28 41.87 -26.45
N SER A 994 40.23 42.35 -25.79
CA SER A 994 40.23 42.56 -24.34
C SER A 994 39.99 41.25 -23.58
N VAL A 995 40.24 41.24 -22.26
CA VAL A 995 39.94 40.08 -21.41
C VAL A 995 38.44 39.78 -21.44
N ARG A 996 37.59 40.80 -21.48
CA ARG A 996 36.14 40.65 -21.64
C ARG A 996 35.77 39.96 -22.96
N GLN A 997 36.37 40.37 -24.07
CA GLN A 997 36.13 39.75 -25.37
C GLN A 997 36.63 38.30 -25.42
N PHE A 998 37.78 38.02 -24.78
CA PHE A 998 38.30 36.67 -24.61
C PHE A 998 37.33 35.80 -23.80
N VAL A 999 36.83 36.28 -22.65
CA VAL A 999 35.86 35.55 -21.81
C VAL A 999 34.56 35.27 -22.57
N LYS A 1000 34.06 36.26 -23.33
CA LYS A 1000 32.87 36.12 -24.19
C LYS A 1000 33.07 35.03 -25.25
N ALA A 1001 34.19 35.05 -25.96
CA ALA A 1001 34.53 34.06 -26.99
C ALA A 1001 34.78 32.66 -26.43
N LEU A 1002 35.37 32.56 -25.23
CA LEU A 1002 35.62 31.28 -24.57
C LEU A 1002 34.32 30.65 -24.06
N ALA A 1003 33.42 31.44 -23.46
CA ALA A 1003 32.14 30.96 -22.95
C ALA A 1003 31.11 30.66 -24.06
N SER A 1004 31.25 31.25 -25.25
CA SER A 1004 30.46 30.89 -26.44
C SER A 1004 31.07 29.73 -27.25
N SER A 1005 32.26 29.25 -26.90
CA SER A 1005 32.96 28.20 -27.64
C SER A 1005 32.26 26.84 -27.57
N ASN A 1006 32.53 25.99 -28.57
CA ASN A 1006 32.07 24.60 -28.57
C ASN A 1006 32.63 23.81 -27.37
N THR A 1007 33.83 24.16 -26.90
CA THR A 1007 34.46 23.57 -25.71
C THR A 1007 33.62 23.79 -24.45
N TYR A 1008 33.15 25.02 -24.25
CA TYR A 1008 32.27 25.36 -23.11
C TYR A 1008 30.89 24.69 -23.28
N SER A 1009 30.35 24.70 -24.50
CA SER A 1009 29.07 24.07 -24.82
C SER A 1009 29.03 22.57 -24.49
N GLN A 1010 30.05 21.81 -24.89
CA GLN A 1010 30.13 20.37 -24.60
C GLN A 1010 30.24 20.09 -23.10
N ARG A 1011 30.98 20.92 -22.35
CA ARG A 1011 31.25 20.67 -20.93
C ARG A 1011 30.12 21.09 -20.01
N PHE A 1012 29.49 22.24 -20.29
CA PHE A 1012 28.53 22.84 -19.35
C PHE A 1012 27.13 23.03 -19.92
N TYR A 1013 26.95 23.15 -21.24
CA TYR A 1013 25.62 23.38 -21.83
C TYR A 1013 24.90 22.08 -22.19
N GLN A 1014 25.57 21.13 -22.85
CA GLN A 1014 24.98 19.85 -23.26
C GLN A 1014 24.87 18.86 -22.08
N ALA A 1015 25.78 18.96 -21.11
CA ALA A 1015 25.86 18.02 -20.00
C ALA A 1015 24.86 18.29 -18.86
N TYR A 1016 24.28 19.48 -18.79
CA TYR A 1016 23.45 19.90 -17.66
C TYR A 1016 22.09 20.47 -18.07
N PRO A 1017 21.04 20.34 -17.22
CA PRO A 1017 19.75 20.97 -17.46
C PRO A 1017 19.82 22.51 -17.49
N PRO A 1018 18.96 23.21 -18.25
CA PRO A 1018 19.05 24.66 -18.46
C PRO A 1018 19.15 25.51 -17.19
N ALA A 1019 18.42 25.17 -16.13
CA ALA A 1019 18.50 25.90 -14.86
C ALA A 1019 19.89 25.80 -14.19
N LYS A 1020 20.54 24.63 -14.29
CA LYS A 1020 21.90 24.43 -13.78
C LYS A 1020 22.93 25.13 -14.67
N VAL A 1021 22.72 25.16 -15.99
CA VAL A 1021 23.53 25.96 -16.92
C VAL A 1021 23.52 27.44 -16.53
N VAL A 1022 22.35 28.00 -16.19
CA VAL A 1022 22.24 29.39 -15.73
C VAL A 1022 23.06 29.60 -14.46
N GLU A 1023 22.91 28.75 -13.45
CA GLU A 1023 23.71 28.83 -12.21
C GLU A 1023 25.22 28.80 -12.47
N LEU A 1024 25.67 27.92 -13.37
CA LEU A 1024 27.07 27.82 -13.79
C LEU A 1024 27.54 29.10 -14.51
N LEU A 1025 26.74 29.64 -15.44
CA LEU A 1025 27.06 30.90 -16.12
C LEU A 1025 27.21 32.07 -15.15
N PHE A 1026 26.31 32.18 -14.15
CA PHE A 1026 26.44 33.18 -13.09
C PHE A 1026 27.73 32.98 -12.28
N ARG A 1027 28.11 31.74 -11.99
CA ARG A 1027 29.35 31.43 -11.28
C ARG A 1027 30.60 31.77 -12.09
N HIS A 1028 30.67 31.34 -13.36
CA HIS A 1028 31.85 31.52 -14.21
C HIS A 1028 32.05 32.97 -14.63
N LEU A 1029 30.97 33.66 -15.02
CA LEU A 1029 31.05 35.00 -15.62
C LEU A 1029 30.86 36.12 -14.60
N LEU A 1030 30.00 35.93 -13.59
CA LEU A 1030 29.70 36.97 -12.60
C LEU A 1030 30.29 36.71 -11.21
N GLY A 1031 30.88 35.53 -11.00
CA GLY A 1031 31.54 35.15 -9.75
C GLY A 1031 30.59 34.94 -8.58
N ARG A 1032 29.27 34.82 -8.83
CA ARG A 1032 28.22 34.69 -7.80
C ARG A 1032 27.15 33.69 -8.22
N THR A 1033 26.25 33.33 -7.31
CA THR A 1033 25.03 32.61 -7.67
C THR A 1033 23.90 33.59 -8.08
N PRO A 1034 22.86 33.12 -8.78
CA PRO A 1034 21.66 33.92 -9.03
C PRO A 1034 21.03 34.36 -7.69
N ASN A 1035 20.67 35.64 -7.56
CA ASN A 1035 20.14 36.19 -6.30
C ASN A 1035 18.63 36.00 -6.17
N THR A 1036 17.92 36.02 -7.30
CA THR A 1036 16.46 36.00 -7.36
C THR A 1036 15.98 34.95 -8.37
N HIS A 1037 14.87 34.28 -8.07
CA HIS A 1037 14.26 33.31 -9.00
C HIS A 1037 13.90 33.93 -10.37
N GLY A 1038 13.61 35.24 -10.41
CA GLY A 1038 13.40 35.99 -11.64
C GLY A 1038 14.62 36.02 -12.57
N GLU A 1039 15.85 36.16 -12.03
CA GLU A 1039 17.09 36.12 -12.84
C GLU A 1039 17.26 34.75 -13.50
N VAL A 1040 16.92 33.68 -12.78
CA VAL A 1040 17.01 32.32 -13.32
C VAL A 1040 16.03 32.14 -14.48
N GLN A 1041 14.79 32.62 -14.32
CA GLN A 1041 13.77 32.51 -15.37
C GLN A 1041 14.11 33.33 -16.62
N THR A 1042 14.62 34.55 -16.49
CA THR A 1042 14.98 35.41 -17.63
C THR A 1042 16.10 34.79 -18.46
N TYR A 1043 17.16 34.30 -17.82
CA TYR A 1043 18.27 33.68 -18.52
C TYR A 1043 17.94 32.28 -19.04
N GLN A 1044 17.03 31.56 -18.38
CA GLN A 1044 16.51 30.30 -18.91
C GLN A 1044 15.66 30.51 -20.17
N GLN A 1045 14.85 31.57 -20.24
CA GLN A 1045 14.11 31.95 -21.45
C GLN A 1045 15.05 32.37 -22.58
N LEU A 1046 16.10 33.14 -22.28
CA LEU A 1046 17.13 33.52 -23.25
C LEU A 1046 17.86 32.29 -23.82
N LEU A 1047 18.26 31.34 -22.96
CA LEU A 1047 18.87 30.09 -23.41
C LEU A 1047 17.93 29.27 -24.30
N ALA A 1048 16.64 29.19 -23.95
CA ALA A 1048 15.66 28.44 -24.73
C ALA A 1048 15.32 29.10 -26.08
N GLY A 1049 15.29 30.43 -26.14
CA GLY A 1049 14.89 31.17 -27.34
C GLY A 1049 16.03 31.48 -28.31
N GLN A 1050 17.21 31.87 -27.81
CA GLN A 1050 18.31 32.42 -28.61
C GLN A 1050 19.64 31.66 -28.42
N GLY A 1051 19.66 30.64 -27.55
CA GLY A 1051 20.82 29.77 -27.34
C GLY A 1051 21.87 30.34 -26.37
N LEU A 1052 22.97 29.59 -26.22
CA LEU A 1052 24.04 29.87 -25.26
C LEU A 1052 24.76 31.21 -25.52
N GLU A 1053 25.06 31.51 -26.77
CA GLU A 1053 25.83 32.71 -27.15
C GLU A 1053 25.08 34.00 -26.78
N ALA A 1054 23.76 34.03 -26.96
CA ALA A 1054 22.93 35.16 -26.57
C ALA A 1054 22.89 35.35 -25.05
N ALA A 1055 22.80 34.26 -24.27
CA ALA A 1055 22.82 34.34 -22.81
C ALA A 1055 24.18 34.81 -22.26
N VAL A 1056 25.29 34.29 -22.82
CA VAL A 1056 26.66 34.73 -22.48
C VAL A 1056 26.84 36.21 -22.83
N THR A 1057 26.41 36.62 -24.02
CA THR A 1057 26.46 38.02 -24.47
C THR A 1057 25.68 38.92 -23.52
N ALA A 1058 24.46 38.55 -23.14
CA ALA A 1058 23.65 39.32 -22.21
C ALA A 1058 24.25 39.43 -20.79
N MET A 1059 25.01 38.42 -20.34
CA MET A 1059 25.70 38.48 -19.05
C MET A 1059 26.99 39.30 -19.10
N VAL A 1060 27.83 39.10 -20.11
CA VAL A 1060 29.10 39.83 -20.27
C VAL A 1060 28.86 41.31 -20.64
N ASP A 1061 27.76 41.61 -21.34
CA ASP A 1061 27.37 42.97 -21.69
C ASP A 1061 26.48 43.65 -20.65
N SER A 1062 26.24 42.99 -19.51
CA SER A 1062 25.52 43.58 -18.39
C SER A 1062 26.29 44.73 -17.74
N SER A 1063 25.54 45.66 -17.15
CA SER A 1063 26.10 46.74 -16.32
C SER A 1063 26.81 46.19 -15.08
N GLU A 1064 26.40 45.01 -14.60
CA GLU A 1064 27.07 44.33 -13.49
C GLU A 1064 28.48 43.86 -13.88
N TYR A 1065 28.62 43.16 -15.00
CA TYR A 1065 29.92 42.70 -15.48
C TYR A 1065 30.88 43.88 -15.71
N SER A 1066 30.37 44.94 -16.36
CA SER A 1066 31.15 46.16 -16.62
C SER A 1066 31.59 46.87 -15.33
N ARG A 1067 30.75 46.87 -14.28
CA ARG A 1067 31.06 47.53 -13.00
C ARG A 1067 32.14 46.79 -12.20
N PHE A 1068 32.17 45.47 -12.24
CA PHE A 1068 33.05 44.66 -11.39
C PHE A 1068 34.32 44.16 -12.09
N PHE A 1069 34.28 43.92 -13.40
CA PHE A 1069 35.40 43.35 -14.16
C PHE A 1069 35.90 44.28 -15.29
N GLY A 1070 35.04 45.13 -15.86
CA GLY A 1070 35.44 46.02 -16.96
C GLY A 1070 35.96 45.24 -18.18
N GLU A 1071 36.93 45.80 -18.90
CA GLU A 1071 37.51 45.19 -20.10
C GLU A 1071 38.71 44.28 -19.82
N ASP A 1072 39.45 44.54 -18.73
CA ASP A 1072 40.81 44.02 -18.53
C ASP A 1072 40.96 43.06 -17.34
N LEU A 1073 39.94 42.89 -16.49
CA LEU A 1073 40.00 41.94 -15.36
C LEU A 1073 39.36 40.60 -15.71
N VAL A 1074 39.97 39.54 -15.17
CA VAL A 1074 39.43 38.18 -15.21
C VAL A 1074 38.31 38.06 -14.15
N PRO A 1075 37.16 37.42 -14.45
CA PRO A 1075 36.15 37.15 -13.44
C PRO A 1075 36.73 36.40 -12.23
N TYR A 1076 36.26 36.73 -11.03
CA TYR A 1076 36.72 36.09 -9.81
C TYR A 1076 35.52 35.86 -8.88
N GLN A 1077 35.65 34.89 -7.98
CA GLN A 1077 34.60 34.59 -7.01
C GLN A 1077 34.33 35.80 -6.11
N ARG A 1078 33.09 36.28 -6.13
CA ARG A 1078 32.59 37.38 -5.30
C ARG A 1078 31.85 36.78 -4.12
N VAL A 1079 32.27 37.13 -2.91
CA VAL A 1079 31.51 36.80 -1.70
C VAL A 1079 30.34 37.77 -1.65
N SER A 1080 29.13 37.25 -1.86
CA SER A 1080 27.87 37.99 -1.74
C SER A 1080 27.46 38.14 -0.28
#